data_AF-A0A1T3NTU0-F1
#
_entry.id   AF-A0A1T3NTU0-F1
#
_cell.length_a   1.000
_cell.length_b   1.000
_cell.length_c   1.000
_cell.angle_alpha   90.00
_cell.angle_beta   90.00
_cell.angle_gamma   90.00
#
_symmetry.space_group_name_H-M   'P 1'
#
loop_
_entity.id
_entity.type
_entity.pdbx_description
1 polymer ?
#
loop_
_entity_poly.entity_id
_entity_poly.type
_entity_poly.pdbx_seq_one_letter_code
_entity_poly.pdbx_strand_id
1 'polypeptide(L)'
;MRVAITGATGFLGLHLLRELLDRHRTITVLSPAGSRGALDRIRAFLEVTAAPDELVRRLPERLRIVETDPTLPRLGLAGPEFTSLADSIDVIWHCAGDRRPDATMAELWPDTVEGTRHLLQLAEAGRRRPRVLHIGTAYVAGARREGTIKEQPADDSAGFENDYERAQYEAETLVRDWAARLGRSALILRPTTLVSDRPGVPASSLRHVVERAEATGGCAAFGWAARLPGRLRPVLRLPAAPDGRLNFMPAHEAARVMTRLADLTGSGGVDTYHVRHPHDVPVDVVREVLAEFLPVRLRFVAEPPVKPNGVERLAEVHAACTPYLTHRRGYDDSGVRALLGEPRSATAVDRDYLVDCVRPGRGGRRDTALERAYRDPGRAGRAGSVELGAVLRFRGLAPTVADLRQAVAARLWRVPVLAYRSDGSFRRRGPVDPDRHVHVYPVGPGRLGAAVDAALADRLPRDRPAWEARLVHGYAGDEWAVVFKAHHALLDDASVVEVARRLFGVEPIEAATVTALGPAVLGVRGHARRLSPPSTRPFATRGATGTRRMAWLDLDPERLHAASRHRRGVGPDDVFLAALAGALRMCPGVPWRRGVRPVRALVPSPSGAMGAPEPGNSARPARVRLPCDQADPIRRLHLVAEDKAPPVDRWGFRTAMSPWQVDLAAGFVHDWPRHSYAFRGSPVFDAIPLGGVPRSAPIGVFLGSFDGTMHITALVDTCLPAGLADDLCAAWSDSLAELSP
;
A
#
# COMPACT_ATOMS: atom_id res chain seq x y z
N MET A 1 13.07 24.45 19.48
CA MET A 1 11.76 24.93 18.99
C MET A 1 10.78 23.77 18.96
N ARG A 2 9.52 24.03 19.32
CA ARG A 2 8.40 23.10 19.26
C ARG A 2 7.65 23.36 17.95
N VAL A 3 7.75 22.43 17.02
CA VAL A 3 7.24 22.58 15.66
C VAL A 3 5.92 21.81 15.53
N ALA A 4 4.91 22.44 14.94
CA ALA A 4 3.70 21.78 14.49
C ALA A 4 3.64 21.73 12.97
N ILE A 5 3.06 20.68 12.40
CA ILE A 5 2.86 20.53 10.96
C ILE A 5 1.46 19.97 10.66
N THR A 6 0.74 20.61 9.74
CA THR A 6 -0.46 20.03 9.11
C THR A 6 -0.07 19.32 7.80
N GLY A 7 -0.87 18.33 7.39
CA GLY A 7 -0.64 17.64 6.10
C GLY A 7 0.59 16.72 6.11
N ALA A 8 1.09 16.32 7.29
CA ALA A 8 2.31 15.53 7.44
C ALA A 8 2.28 14.14 6.78
N THR A 9 1.08 13.61 6.48
CA THR A 9 0.90 12.37 5.72
C THR A 9 0.62 12.59 4.24
N GLY A 10 0.63 13.84 3.78
CA GLY A 10 0.42 14.23 2.39
C GLY A 10 1.70 14.12 1.56
N PHE A 11 1.57 14.41 0.25
CA PHE A 11 2.64 14.27 -0.73
C PHE A 11 3.93 15.02 -0.35
N LEU A 12 3.85 16.33 -0.17
CA LEU A 12 4.99 17.14 0.28
C LEU A 12 5.26 16.96 1.79
N GLY A 13 4.20 16.80 2.58
CA GLY A 13 4.29 16.74 4.04
C GLY A 13 5.16 15.60 4.56
N LEU A 14 5.16 14.43 3.90
CA LEU A 14 6.05 13.32 4.24
C LEU A 14 7.54 13.69 4.06
N HIS A 15 7.86 14.41 2.98
CA HIS A 15 9.22 14.89 2.72
C HIS A 15 9.62 16.01 3.70
N LEU A 16 8.72 16.96 3.98
CA LEU A 16 8.96 17.99 4.99
C LEU A 16 9.17 17.38 6.38
N LEU A 17 8.32 16.44 6.79
CA LEU A 17 8.44 15.77 8.09
C LEU A 17 9.79 15.04 8.22
N ARG A 18 10.28 14.40 7.14
CA ARG A 18 11.61 13.77 7.14
C ARG A 18 12.71 14.77 7.46
N GLU A 19 12.70 15.93 6.82
CA GLU A 19 13.68 17.01 7.04
C GLU A 19 13.55 17.64 8.44
N LEU A 20 12.31 17.81 8.92
CA LEU A 20 12.04 18.34 10.25
C LEU A 20 12.47 17.38 11.37
N LEU A 21 12.34 16.08 11.15
CA LEU A 21 12.83 15.04 12.07
C LEU A 21 14.36 15.00 12.16
N ASP A 22 15.10 15.48 11.17
CA ASP A 22 16.56 15.60 11.29
C ASP A 22 16.96 16.87 12.07
N ARG A 23 16.08 17.88 12.10
CA ARG A 23 16.33 19.19 12.74
C ARG A 23 15.81 19.31 14.16
N HIS A 24 14.75 18.57 14.51
CA HIS A 24 14.03 18.79 15.76
C HIS A 24 13.80 17.49 16.52
N ARG A 25 13.98 17.53 17.84
CA ARG A 25 13.79 16.37 18.72
C ARG A 25 12.35 15.86 18.74
N THR A 26 11.35 16.73 18.68
CA THR A 26 9.95 16.31 18.64
C THR A 26 9.16 17.19 17.68
N ILE A 27 8.16 16.60 17.01
CA ILE A 27 7.26 17.27 16.08
C ILE A 27 5.81 16.99 16.50
N THR A 28 4.99 18.03 16.56
CA THR A 28 3.54 17.90 16.71
C THR A 28 2.92 17.75 15.32
N VAL A 29 2.22 16.64 15.07
CA VAL A 29 1.52 16.39 13.81
C VAL A 29 0.04 16.66 14.04
N LEU A 30 -0.50 17.65 13.34
CA LEU A 30 -1.92 17.95 13.30
C LEU A 30 -2.55 17.12 12.17
N SER A 31 -3.32 16.10 12.54
CA SER A 31 -3.86 15.11 11.61
C SER A 31 -5.39 15.15 11.62
N PRO A 32 -6.08 14.95 10.48
CA PRO A 32 -7.54 14.81 10.44
C PRO A 32 -8.08 13.82 11.49
N ALA A 33 -9.17 14.16 12.17
CA ALA A 33 -9.85 13.26 13.10
C ALA A 33 -10.25 11.95 12.39
N GLY A 34 -10.07 10.80 13.06
CA GLY A 34 -10.34 9.49 12.45
C GLY A 34 -9.26 8.99 11.47
N SER A 35 -8.19 9.75 11.26
CA SER A 35 -6.98 9.28 10.56
C SER A 35 -6.19 8.27 11.41
N ARG A 36 -6.78 7.10 11.66
CA ARG A 36 -6.06 5.95 12.21
C ARG A 36 -4.87 5.63 11.29
N GLY A 37 -3.69 5.44 11.89
CA GLY A 37 -2.48 5.08 11.14
C GLY A 37 -1.68 6.24 10.54
N ALA A 38 -1.85 7.50 10.98
CA ALA A 38 -0.93 8.58 10.57
C ALA A 38 0.54 8.23 10.88
N LEU A 39 0.79 7.68 12.07
CA LEU A 39 2.09 7.14 12.46
C LEU A 39 2.56 6.03 11.53
N ASP A 40 1.67 5.12 11.14
CA ASP A 40 1.99 3.98 10.28
C ASP A 40 2.30 4.42 8.84
N ARG A 41 1.57 5.41 8.30
CA ARG A 41 1.86 6.00 6.99
C ARG A 41 3.23 6.68 6.98
N ILE A 42 3.55 7.45 8.03
CA ILE A 42 4.87 8.08 8.18
C ILE A 42 5.95 7.00 8.30
N ARG A 43 5.74 5.98 9.14
CA ARG A 43 6.65 4.85 9.30
C ARG A 43 6.91 4.14 7.97
N ALA A 44 5.86 3.79 7.23
CA ALA A 44 5.94 3.11 5.94
C ALA A 44 6.76 3.92 4.93
N PHE A 45 6.50 5.23 4.83
CA PHE A 45 7.29 6.12 3.99
C PHE A 45 8.77 6.15 4.39
N LEU A 46 9.08 6.28 5.68
CA LEU A 46 10.46 6.28 6.18
C LEU A 46 11.18 4.96 5.91
N GLU A 47 10.50 3.82 6.05
CA GLU A 47 11.07 2.50 5.76
C GLU A 47 11.37 2.33 4.26
N VAL A 48 10.44 2.73 3.40
CA VAL A 48 10.57 2.61 1.94
C VAL A 48 11.63 3.56 1.38
N THR A 49 11.84 4.71 2.02
CA THR A 49 12.89 5.68 1.65
C THR A 49 14.23 5.43 2.34
N ALA A 50 14.40 4.27 2.98
CA ALA A 50 15.63 3.83 3.64
C ALA A 50 16.15 4.80 4.72
N ALA A 51 15.24 5.38 5.51
CA ALA A 51 15.61 6.13 6.71
C ALA A 51 16.34 5.21 7.72
N PRO A 52 17.22 5.76 8.59
CA PRO A 52 17.92 4.96 9.60
C PRO A 52 16.94 4.20 10.51
N ASP A 53 17.17 2.91 10.73
CA ASP A 53 16.28 2.05 11.55
C ASP A 53 16.03 2.63 12.95
N GLU A 54 17.02 3.32 13.52
CA GLU A 54 16.89 3.96 14.82
C GLU A 54 15.85 5.09 14.84
N LEU A 55 15.79 5.89 13.77
CA LEU A 55 14.78 6.94 13.62
C LEU A 55 13.38 6.32 13.53
N VAL A 56 13.24 5.25 12.75
CA VAL A 56 11.96 4.54 12.57
C VAL A 56 11.48 3.92 13.89
N ARG A 57 12.38 3.32 14.67
CA ARG A 57 12.06 2.74 15.99
C ARG A 57 11.58 3.78 16.97
N ARG A 58 12.25 4.93 17.03
CA ARG A 58 11.96 6.00 17.99
C ARG A 58 10.82 6.92 17.55
N LEU A 59 10.27 6.75 16.35
CA LEU A 59 9.22 7.60 15.81
C LEU A 59 8.04 7.87 16.79
N PRO A 60 7.52 6.90 17.56
CA PRO A 60 6.47 7.17 18.55
C PRO A 60 6.88 8.16 19.66
N GLU A 61 8.16 8.20 20.02
CA GLU A 61 8.71 9.16 21.00
C GLU A 61 8.97 10.55 20.37
N ARG A 62 9.13 10.58 19.05
CA ARG A 62 9.50 11.77 18.29
C ARG A 62 8.27 12.56 17.81
N LEU A 63 7.10 11.91 17.72
CA LEU A 63 5.88 12.50 17.20
C LEU A 63 4.81 12.64 18.28
N ARG A 64 4.24 13.84 18.42
CA ARG A 64 2.99 14.07 19.15
C ARG A 64 1.87 14.22 18.12
N ILE A 65 1.02 13.21 17.97
CA ILE A 65 -0.14 13.29 17.06
C ILE A 65 -1.28 13.96 17.82
N VAL A 66 -1.87 14.99 17.21
CA VAL A 66 -3.07 15.68 17.70
C VAL A 66 -4.11 15.57 16.59
N GLU A 67 -5.24 14.97 16.90
CA GLU A 67 -6.36 14.86 15.97
C GLU A 67 -7.09 16.20 15.90
N THR A 68 -7.31 16.69 14.68
CA THR A 68 -7.85 18.02 14.40
C THR A 68 -8.75 17.92 13.18
N ASP A 69 -9.80 18.74 13.12
CA ASP A 69 -10.63 18.92 11.94
C ASP A 69 -10.48 20.36 11.43
N PRO A 70 -9.81 20.60 10.28
CA PRO A 70 -9.61 21.95 9.76
C PRO A 70 -10.92 22.64 9.34
N THR A 71 -12.00 21.90 9.09
CA THR A 71 -13.29 22.45 8.69
C THR A 71 -14.08 23.01 9.87
N LEU A 72 -13.70 22.67 11.11
CA LEU A 72 -14.40 23.06 12.33
C LEU A 72 -13.67 24.18 13.09
N PRO A 73 -14.41 25.08 13.76
CA PRO A 73 -13.82 26.07 14.66
C PRO A 73 -12.89 25.44 15.69
N ARG A 74 -11.82 26.15 16.05
CA ARG A 74 -10.76 25.64 16.94
C ARG A 74 -10.18 24.30 16.50
N LEU A 75 -10.19 24.02 15.20
CA LEU A 75 -9.70 22.77 14.62
C LEU A 75 -10.43 21.53 15.19
N GLY A 76 -11.68 21.67 15.61
CA GLY A 76 -12.46 20.60 16.24
C GLY A 76 -12.06 20.27 17.69
N LEU A 77 -11.15 21.04 18.30
CA LEU A 77 -10.66 20.80 19.66
C LEU A 77 -11.54 21.45 20.74
N ALA A 78 -11.58 20.83 21.92
CA ALA A 78 -12.17 21.45 23.11
C ALA A 78 -11.36 22.70 23.52
N GLY A 79 -12.02 23.70 24.10
CA GLY A 79 -11.40 24.99 24.45
C GLY A 79 -10.07 24.88 25.22
N PRO A 80 -9.98 24.10 26.32
CA PRO A 80 -8.73 23.92 27.06
C PRO A 80 -7.63 23.23 26.25
N GLU A 81 -7.99 22.27 25.40
CA GLU A 81 -7.04 21.54 24.55
C GLU A 81 -6.49 22.43 23.44
N PHE A 82 -7.35 23.22 22.79
CA PHE A 82 -6.95 24.22 21.79
C PHE A 82 -5.97 25.23 22.37
N THR A 83 -6.25 25.80 23.54
CA THR A 83 -5.36 26.75 24.21
C THR A 83 -4.03 26.11 24.59
N SER A 84 -4.06 24.90 25.15
CA SER A 84 -2.84 24.14 25.48
C SER A 84 -1.98 23.85 24.24
N LEU A 85 -2.62 23.50 23.12
CA LEU A 85 -1.94 23.32 21.84
C LEU A 85 -1.30 24.64 21.38
N ALA A 86 -2.07 25.72 21.33
CA ALA A 86 -1.62 27.05 20.89
C ALA A 86 -0.41 27.55 21.70
N ASP A 87 -0.46 27.41 23.03
CA ASP A 87 0.60 27.83 23.95
C ASP A 87 1.86 26.95 23.86
N SER A 88 1.77 25.78 23.23
CA SER A 88 2.88 24.84 23.11
C SER A 88 3.74 25.03 21.86
N ILE A 89 3.33 25.81 20.86
CA ILE A 89 3.97 25.84 19.53
C ILE A 89 4.84 27.09 19.34
N ASP A 90 6.01 26.90 18.73
CA ASP A 90 6.91 27.99 18.29
C ASP A 90 6.78 28.28 16.79
N VAL A 91 6.57 27.25 15.98
CA VAL A 91 6.54 27.34 14.52
C VAL A 91 5.48 26.38 13.98
N ILE A 92 4.65 26.87 13.06
CA ILE A 92 3.60 26.08 12.40
C ILE A 92 3.92 25.97 10.92
N TRP A 93 4.13 24.74 10.44
CA TRP A 93 4.16 24.41 9.01
C TRP A 93 2.75 24.06 8.54
N HIS A 94 2.14 24.95 7.76
CA HIS A 94 0.84 24.72 7.17
C HIS A 94 1.01 24.16 5.75
N CYS A 95 0.98 22.82 5.63
CA CYS A 95 1.15 22.09 4.36
C CYS A 95 -0.12 21.30 3.96
N ALA A 96 -1.18 21.37 4.77
CA ALA A 96 -2.46 20.74 4.44
C ALA A 96 -3.19 21.55 3.36
N GLY A 97 -3.82 20.84 2.43
CA GLY A 97 -4.61 21.40 1.35
C GLY A 97 -4.86 20.34 0.28
N ASP A 98 -6.03 20.37 -0.32
CA ASP A 98 -6.33 19.56 -1.50
C ASP A 98 -5.52 20.10 -2.69
N ARG A 99 -5.02 19.20 -3.55
CA ARG A 99 -4.15 19.50 -4.69
C ARG A 99 -4.79 19.09 -6.02
N ARG A 100 -6.06 18.68 -6.00
CA ARG A 100 -6.84 18.30 -7.18
C ARG A 100 -7.16 19.57 -7.99
N PRO A 101 -6.60 19.73 -9.19
CA PRO A 101 -6.90 20.90 -10.03
C PRO A 101 -8.33 20.86 -10.59
N ASP A 102 -8.96 19.69 -10.61
CA ASP A 102 -10.31 19.41 -11.07
C ASP A 102 -11.37 19.49 -9.94
N ALA A 103 -10.97 19.80 -8.71
CA ALA A 103 -11.90 20.01 -7.60
C ALA A 103 -12.57 21.39 -7.71
N THR A 104 -13.82 21.45 -7.25
CA THR A 104 -14.62 22.68 -7.22
C THR A 104 -14.29 23.54 -6.01
N MET A 105 -14.57 24.84 -6.08
CA MET A 105 -14.39 25.75 -4.94
C MET A 105 -15.15 25.29 -3.70
N ALA A 106 -16.34 24.68 -3.86
CA ALA A 106 -17.13 24.16 -2.76
C ALA A 106 -16.45 22.98 -2.03
N GLU A 107 -15.74 22.12 -2.76
CA GLU A 107 -14.93 21.05 -2.18
C GLU A 107 -13.66 21.61 -1.51
N LEU A 108 -13.04 22.63 -2.10
CA LEU A 108 -11.74 23.16 -1.67
C LEU A 108 -11.84 24.13 -0.50
N TRP A 109 -12.93 24.89 -0.41
CA TRP A 109 -13.10 25.97 0.56
C TRP A 109 -12.97 25.53 2.03
N PRO A 110 -13.67 24.47 2.50
CA PRO A 110 -13.62 24.09 3.91
C PRO A 110 -12.22 23.68 4.37
N ASP A 111 -11.50 22.91 3.56
CA ASP A 111 -10.18 22.39 3.95
C ASP A 111 -9.06 23.40 3.71
N THR A 112 -9.11 24.16 2.62
CA THR A 112 -8.02 25.05 2.20
C THR A 112 -8.18 26.44 2.80
N VAL A 113 -9.32 27.10 2.54
CA VAL A 113 -9.52 28.51 2.94
C VAL A 113 -9.90 28.58 4.43
N GLU A 114 -10.94 27.84 4.83
CA GLU A 114 -11.38 27.83 6.23
C GLU A 114 -10.34 27.14 7.14
N GLY A 115 -9.73 26.05 6.66
CA GLY A 115 -8.62 25.41 7.36
C GLY A 115 -7.43 26.34 7.61
N THR A 116 -7.07 27.18 6.63
CA THR A 116 -6.05 28.24 6.83
C THR A 116 -6.50 29.23 7.89
N ARG A 117 -7.75 29.71 7.84
CA ARG A 117 -8.30 30.64 8.83
C ARG A 117 -8.25 30.07 10.24
N HIS A 118 -8.69 28.84 10.46
CA HIS A 118 -8.66 28.19 11.78
C HIS A 118 -7.23 27.94 12.28
N LEU A 119 -6.27 27.65 11.40
CA LEU A 119 -4.87 27.53 11.78
C LEU A 119 -4.25 28.89 12.16
N LEU A 120 -4.63 29.97 11.48
CA LEU A 120 -4.22 31.33 11.85
C LEU A 120 -4.81 31.75 13.20
N GLN A 121 -6.04 31.31 13.53
CA GLN A 121 -6.62 31.49 14.87
C GLN A 121 -5.83 30.72 15.95
N LEU A 122 -5.35 29.51 15.66
CA LEU A 122 -4.43 28.78 16.56
C LEU A 122 -3.14 29.57 16.79
N ALA A 123 -2.57 30.14 15.72
CA ALA A 123 -1.36 30.96 15.81
C ALA A 123 -1.58 32.27 16.59
N GLU A 124 -2.74 32.89 16.44
CA GLU A 124 -3.16 34.10 17.14
C GLU A 124 -3.33 33.87 18.64
N ALA A 125 -3.93 32.73 19.04
CA ALA A 125 -4.17 32.37 20.43
C ALA A 125 -2.90 32.02 21.22
N GLY A 126 -1.82 31.61 20.55
CA GLY A 126 -0.61 31.11 21.21
C GLY A 126 0.22 32.22 21.87
N ARG A 127 0.44 32.11 23.20
CA ARG A 127 1.27 33.05 23.97
C ARG A 127 2.72 33.16 23.49
N ARG A 128 3.24 32.09 22.88
CA ARG A 128 4.60 32.01 22.32
C ARG A 128 4.75 32.73 20.99
N ARG A 129 3.65 33.29 20.45
CA ARG A 129 3.61 34.03 19.20
C ARG A 129 4.19 33.23 18.02
N PRO A 130 3.66 32.03 17.70
CA PRO A 130 4.27 31.14 16.72
C PRO A 130 4.41 31.78 15.34
N ARG A 131 5.52 31.48 14.66
CA ARG A 131 5.74 31.84 13.26
C ARG A 131 4.96 30.89 12.35
N VAL A 132 4.27 31.42 11.33
CA VAL A 132 3.51 30.62 10.36
C VAL A 132 4.31 30.47 9.07
N LEU A 133 4.55 29.22 8.68
CA LEU A 133 5.20 28.83 7.43
C LEU A 133 4.12 28.18 6.54
N HIS A 134 3.58 28.94 5.60
CA HIS A 134 2.48 28.53 4.73
C HIS A 134 3.02 27.98 3.41
N ILE A 135 2.61 26.76 3.07
CA ILE A 135 2.90 26.17 1.76
C ILE A 135 1.78 26.58 0.81
N GLY A 136 2.06 27.57 -0.06
CA GLY A 136 1.16 27.97 -1.14
C GLY A 136 1.48 27.22 -2.43
N THR A 137 1.35 27.92 -3.55
CA THR A 137 1.70 27.39 -4.88
C THR A 137 2.16 28.51 -5.80
N ALA A 138 3.09 28.25 -6.72
CA ALA A 138 3.49 29.25 -7.72
C ALA A 138 2.35 29.57 -8.71
N TYR A 139 1.33 28.72 -8.76
CA TYR A 139 0.18 28.81 -9.66
C TYR A 139 -0.88 29.84 -9.21
N VAL A 140 -0.72 30.49 -8.05
CA VAL A 140 -1.57 31.64 -7.66
C VAL A 140 -1.47 32.83 -8.64
N ALA A 141 -0.51 32.79 -9.57
CA ALA A 141 -0.45 33.71 -10.71
C ALA A 141 -1.53 33.49 -11.77
N GLY A 142 -2.37 32.46 -11.60
CA GLY A 142 -3.62 32.32 -12.33
C GLY A 142 -3.44 32.20 -13.85
N ALA A 143 -4.33 32.86 -14.59
CA ALA A 143 -4.37 32.80 -16.05
C ALA A 143 -3.38 33.76 -16.75
N ARG A 144 -2.42 34.35 -16.02
CA ARG A 144 -1.32 35.11 -16.63
C ARG A 144 -0.39 34.17 -17.39
N ARG A 145 -0.56 34.03 -18.70
CA ARG A 145 0.12 32.99 -19.51
C ARG A 145 1.55 33.31 -19.90
N GLU A 146 1.99 34.57 -19.86
CA GLU A 146 3.30 34.99 -20.40
C GLU A 146 4.16 35.76 -19.39
N GLY A 147 5.48 35.74 -19.65
CA GLY A 147 6.48 36.53 -18.93
C GLY A 147 7.07 35.82 -17.70
N THR A 148 7.61 36.60 -16.76
CA THR A 148 8.17 36.05 -15.51
C THR A 148 7.30 36.41 -14.33
N ILE A 149 6.81 35.40 -13.61
CA ILE A 149 6.05 35.55 -12.37
C ILE A 149 7.02 35.83 -11.23
N LYS A 150 6.79 36.95 -10.53
CA LYS A 150 7.66 37.44 -9.46
C LYS A 150 7.23 36.93 -8.08
N GLU A 151 8.16 36.90 -7.13
CA GLU A 151 7.92 36.44 -5.75
C GLU A 151 7.06 37.41 -4.91
N GLN A 152 6.73 38.59 -5.45
CA GLN A 152 5.80 39.54 -4.84
C GLN A 152 4.38 38.94 -4.66
N PRO A 153 3.51 39.60 -3.87
CA PRO A 153 2.09 39.25 -3.82
C PRO A 153 1.52 39.07 -5.23
N ALA A 154 0.73 38.01 -5.40
CA ALA A 154 0.20 37.67 -6.72
C ALA A 154 -0.86 38.69 -7.15
N ASP A 155 -0.92 38.96 -8.44
CA ASP A 155 -1.92 39.81 -9.09
C ASP A 155 -3.01 38.91 -9.69
N ASP A 156 -4.26 39.12 -9.28
CA ASP A 156 -5.43 38.35 -9.72
C ASP A 156 -6.15 38.97 -10.93
N SER A 157 -5.62 40.06 -11.50
CA SER A 157 -6.21 40.75 -12.65
C SER A 157 -6.44 39.86 -13.87
N ALA A 158 -5.62 38.81 -14.03
CA ALA A 158 -5.75 37.83 -15.10
C ALA A 158 -6.79 36.72 -14.83
N GLY A 159 -7.35 36.65 -13.61
CA GLY A 159 -8.18 35.52 -13.16
C GLY A 159 -7.36 34.25 -12.91
N PHE A 160 -8.03 33.12 -12.72
CA PHE A 160 -7.43 31.82 -12.40
C PHE A 160 -7.78 30.75 -13.45
N GLU A 161 -6.89 29.78 -13.67
CA GLU A 161 -7.16 28.67 -14.62
C GLU A 161 -8.09 27.61 -14.00
N ASN A 162 -8.14 27.50 -12.67
CA ASN A 162 -9.04 26.60 -11.94
C ASN A 162 -9.28 27.05 -10.48
N ASP A 163 -10.26 26.41 -9.83
CA ASP A 163 -10.66 26.72 -8.44
C ASP A 163 -9.56 26.38 -7.41
N TYR A 164 -8.65 25.45 -7.72
CA TYR A 164 -7.49 25.15 -6.86
C TYR A 164 -6.55 26.35 -6.74
N GLU A 165 -6.20 26.99 -7.86
CA GLU A 165 -5.36 28.21 -7.84
C GLU A 165 -6.03 29.33 -7.05
N ARG A 166 -7.34 29.51 -7.27
CA ARG A 166 -8.14 30.51 -6.56
C ARG A 166 -8.16 30.24 -5.05
N ALA A 167 -8.45 29.01 -4.62
CA ALA A 167 -8.48 28.66 -3.19
C ALA A 167 -7.11 28.88 -2.50
N GLN A 168 -6.01 28.59 -3.20
CA GLN A 168 -4.66 28.85 -2.69
C GLN A 168 -4.34 30.35 -2.63
N TYR A 169 -4.80 31.14 -3.60
CA TYR A 169 -4.69 32.59 -3.56
C TYR A 169 -5.45 33.19 -2.37
N GLU A 170 -6.69 32.78 -2.14
CA GLU A 170 -7.51 33.21 -1.00
C GLU A 170 -6.85 32.85 0.35
N ALA A 171 -6.31 31.63 0.46
CA ALA A 171 -5.55 31.21 1.65
C ALA A 171 -4.31 32.08 1.88
N GLU A 172 -3.58 32.40 0.81
CA GLU A 172 -2.40 33.26 0.90
C GLU A 172 -2.76 34.69 1.35
N THR A 173 -3.85 35.25 0.83
CA THR A 173 -4.39 36.55 1.26
C THR A 173 -4.72 36.55 2.74
N LEU A 174 -5.36 35.49 3.27
CA LEU A 174 -5.63 35.37 4.71
C LEU A 174 -4.35 35.40 5.56
N VAL A 175 -3.28 34.73 5.10
CA VAL A 175 -1.99 34.73 5.80
C VAL A 175 -1.38 36.13 5.82
N ARG A 176 -1.46 36.86 4.70
CA ARG A 176 -0.95 38.24 4.57
C ARG A 176 -1.73 39.20 5.46
N ASP A 177 -3.07 39.14 5.42
CA ASP A 177 -3.94 39.99 6.22
C ASP A 177 -3.76 39.72 7.71
N TRP A 178 -3.66 38.45 8.12
CA TRP A 178 -3.35 38.08 9.50
C TRP A 178 -2.00 38.65 9.95
N ALA A 179 -0.96 38.52 9.12
CA ALA A 179 0.37 39.01 9.44
C ALA A 179 0.40 40.53 9.57
N ALA A 180 -0.23 41.25 8.64
CA ALA A 180 -0.32 42.71 8.66
C ALA A 180 -1.13 43.22 9.86
N ARG A 181 -2.34 42.66 10.08
CA ARG A 181 -3.24 43.05 11.18
C ARG A 181 -2.62 42.90 12.56
N LEU A 182 -1.82 41.85 12.76
CA LEU A 182 -1.27 41.50 14.07
C LEU A 182 0.22 41.82 14.24
N GLY A 183 0.85 42.43 13.24
CA GLY A 183 2.30 42.65 13.21
C GLY A 183 3.09 41.35 13.44
N ARG A 184 2.74 40.28 12.69
CA ARG A 184 3.37 38.95 12.79
C ARG A 184 4.21 38.66 11.56
N SER A 185 5.22 37.82 11.74
CA SER A 185 5.98 37.29 10.61
C SER A 185 5.37 36.00 10.10
N ALA A 186 5.31 35.88 8.77
CA ALA A 186 4.97 34.65 8.08
C ALA A 186 5.98 34.41 6.95
N LEU A 187 6.09 33.16 6.51
CA LEU A 187 6.80 32.80 5.30
C LEU A 187 5.87 32.00 4.40
N ILE A 188 5.74 32.46 3.16
CA ILE A 188 4.98 31.77 2.11
C ILE A 188 5.96 31.10 1.16
N LEU A 189 5.81 29.78 1.00
CA LEU A 189 6.64 28.97 0.11
C LEU A 189 5.77 28.50 -1.05
N ARG A 190 6.08 28.95 -2.27
CA ARG A 190 5.31 28.68 -3.48
C ARG A 190 6.04 27.67 -4.37
N PRO A 191 5.87 26.35 -4.15
CA PRO A 191 6.41 25.35 -5.07
C PRO A 191 5.75 25.43 -6.45
N THR A 192 6.50 25.04 -7.48
CA THR A 192 5.95 24.68 -8.79
C THR A 192 5.39 23.24 -8.76
N THR A 193 5.16 22.59 -9.91
CA THR A 193 4.55 21.25 -9.92
C THR A 193 5.42 20.23 -9.19
N LEU A 194 4.97 19.77 -8.03
CA LEU A 194 5.70 18.80 -7.22
C LEU A 194 5.59 17.39 -7.81
N VAL A 195 6.73 16.72 -7.97
CA VAL A 195 6.85 15.35 -8.49
C VAL A 195 7.75 14.49 -7.62
N SER A 196 7.59 13.18 -7.65
CA SER A 196 8.39 12.25 -6.85
C SER A 196 8.39 10.87 -7.50
N ASP A 197 9.58 10.33 -7.72
CA ASP A 197 9.85 8.96 -8.16
C ASP A 197 9.83 7.95 -6.99
N ARG A 198 9.71 8.45 -5.75
CA ARG A 198 9.80 7.63 -4.55
C ARG A 198 8.52 6.87 -4.29
N PRO A 199 8.59 5.59 -3.89
CA PRO A 199 7.40 4.85 -3.49
C PRO A 199 6.92 5.30 -2.10
N GLY A 200 5.67 4.96 -1.78
CA GLY A 200 5.09 5.23 -0.46
C GLY A 200 4.63 6.67 -0.22
N VAL A 201 4.64 7.52 -1.24
CA VAL A 201 4.00 8.85 -1.21
C VAL A 201 2.62 8.80 -1.89
N PRO A 202 1.66 9.64 -1.48
CA PRO A 202 0.41 9.85 -2.21
C PRO A 202 0.65 10.25 -3.69
N ALA A 203 -0.39 10.21 -4.53
CA ALA A 203 -0.24 10.60 -5.93
C ALA A 203 0.17 12.09 -6.08
N SER A 204 1.11 12.36 -6.98
CA SER A 204 1.42 13.72 -7.46
C SER A 204 0.28 14.24 -8.36
N SER A 205 0.24 15.55 -8.62
CA SER A 205 -0.77 16.11 -9.55
C SER A 205 -0.60 15.56 -10.97
N LEU A 206 0.64 15.35 -11.43
CA LEU A 206 0.91 14.71 -12.73
C LEU A 206 0.38 13.27 -12.78
N ARG A 207 0.60 12.49 -11.72
CA ARG A 207 0.05 11.13 -11.59
C ARG A 207 -1.47 11.14 -11.55
N HIS A 208 -2.07 12.09 -10.81
CA HIS A 208 -3.53 12.24 -10.72
C HIS A 208 -4.16 12.52 -12.08
N VAL A 209 -3.55 13.40 -12.89
CA VAL A 209 -4.01 13.67 -14.27
C VAL A 209 -4.03 12.40 -15.12
N VAL A 210 -2.97 11.58 -15.03
CA VAL A 210 -2.90 10.31 -15.76
C VAL A 210 -3.94 9.31 -15.25
N GLU A 211 -4.03 9.11 -13.93
CA GLU A 211 -4.98 8.16 -13.32
C GLU A 211 -6.43 8.55 -13.63
N ARG A 212 -6.75 9.85 -13.58
CA ARG A 212 -8.07 10.37 -13.94
C ARG A 212 -8.33 10.16 -15.44
N ALA A 213 -7.37 10.47 -16.31
CA ALA A 213 -7.49 10.21 -17.75
C ALA A 213 -7.65 8.71 -18.09
N GLU A 214 -7.09 7.81 -17.28
CA GLU A 214 -7.34 6.37 -17.37
C GLU A 214 -8.75 6.00 -16.86
N ALA A 215 -9.27 6.69 -15.83
CA ALA A 215 -10.52 6.37 -15.14
C ALA A 215 -11.80 6.97 -15.76
N THR A 216 -11.77 8.21 -16.24
CA THR A 216 -12.95 8.92 -16.80
C THR A 216 -12.81 9.13 -18.31
N GLY A 217 -13.88 8.76 -19.04
CA GLY A 217 -14.25 9.26 -20.38
C GLY A 217 -13.15 9.31 -21.46
N GLY A 218 -13.16 8.35 -22.39
CA GLY A 218 -12.18 8.27 -23.48
C GLY A 218 -11.39 6.99 -23.37
N CYS A 219 -10.30 7.02 -22.62
CA CYS A 219 -9.33 5.92 -22.56
C CYS A 219 -9.91 4.61 -22.00
N ALA A 220 -10.83 4.67 -21.02
CA ALA A 220 -11.54 3.49 -20.51
C ALA A 220 -12.46 2.86 -21.59
N ALA A 221 -13.21 3.69 -22.33
CA ALA A 221 -14.05 3.25 -23.45
C ALA A 221 -13.21 2.78 -24.66
N PHE A 222 -12.00 3.30 -24.80
CA PHE A 222 -10.99 2.92 -25.79
C PHE A 222 -9.93 1.97 -25.23
N GLY A 223 -10.22 1.22 -24.14
CA GLY A 223 -9.29 0.21 -23.61
C GLY A 223 -8.94 -0.87 -24.66
N TRP A 224 -9.81 -1.09 -25.63
CA TRP A 224 -9.55 -1.90 -26.82
C TRP A 224 -8.48 -1.27 -27.75
N ALA A 225 -8.40 0.05 -27.84
CA ALA A 225 -7.43 0.77 -28.68
C ALA A 225 -6.00 0.66 -28.14
N ALA A 226 -5.81 0.35 -26.86
CA ALA A 226 -4.51 -0.04 -26.32
C ALA A 226 -3.92 -1.27 -27.05
N ARG A 227 -4.79 -2.16 -27.58
CA ARG A 227 -4.44 -3.35 -28.38
C ARG A 227 -4.14 -3.04 -29.85
N LEU A 228 -4.49 -1.84 -30.33
CA LEU A 228 -4.17 -1.44 -31.69
C LEU A 228 -2.68 -1.09 -31.81
N PRO A 229 -2.03 -1.43 -32.95
CA PRO A 229 -0.76 -0.84 -33.33
C PRO A 229 -0.83 0.69 -33.24
N GLY A 230 0.22 1.34 -32.72
CA GLY A 230 0.21 2.78 -32.39
C GLY A 230 -0.28 3.70 -33.51
N ARG A 231 0.00 3.34 -34.78
CA ARG A 231 -0.47 4.07 -35.98
C ARG A 231 -2.01 4.12 -36.14
N LEU A 232 -2.71 3.12 -35.61
CA LEU A 232 -4.18 2.99 -35.71
C LEU A 232 -4.91 3.60 -34.51
N ARG A 233 -4.19 4.05 -33.47
CA ARG A 233 -4.80 4.66 -32.29
C ARG A 233 -5.49 5.99 -32.65
N PRO A 234 -6.63 6.31 -32.00
CA PRO A 234 -7.31 7.60 -32.18
C PRO A 234 -6.39 8.79 -31.87
N VAL A 235 -6.62 9.92 -32.54
CA VAL A 235 -5.86 11.15 -32.31
C VAL A 235 -6.63 12.05 -31.36
N LEU A 236 -5.97 12.49 -30.28
CA LEU A 236 -6.47 13.49 -29.36
C LEU A 236 -5.67 14.78 -29.58
N ARG A 237 -6.33 15.84 -30.05
CA ARG A 237 -5.72 17.16 -30.24
C ARG A 237 -5.87 18.00 -28.97
N LEU A 238 -4.77 18.52 -28.45
CA LEU A 238 -4.75 19.38 -27.26
C LEU A 238 -4.08 20.72 -27.57
N PRO A 239 -4.67 21.86 -27.15
CA PRO A 239 -4.01 23.15 -27.21
C PRO A 239 -2.69 23.14 -26.44
N ALA A 240 -1.61 23.62 -27.07
CA ALA A 240 -0.33 23.80 -26.40
C ALA A 240 0.53 24.87 -27.11
N ALA A 241 1.37 25.56 -26.34
CA ALA A 241 2.39 26.44 -26.89
C ALA A 241 3.61 25.59 -27.34
N PRO A 242 4.03 25.63 -28.62
CA PRO A 242 5.14 24.81 -29.11
C PRO A 242 6.47 25.04 -28.40
N ASP A 243 6.70 26.27 -27.95
CA ASP A 243 7.86 26.74 -27.16
C ASP A 243 7.55 26.84 -25.66
N GLY A 244 6.37 26.40 -25.24
CA GLY A 244 5.94 26.38 -23.84
C GLY A 244 6.81 25.46 -22.99
N ARG A 245 6.97 25.84 -21.72
CA ARG A 245 7.74 25.06 -20.74
C ARG A 245 7.01 25.03 -19.41
N LEU A 246 7.14 23.90 -18.71
CA LEU A 246 6.57 23.67 -17.38
C LEU A 246 7.68 23.35 -16.38
N ASN A 247 7.54 23.81 -15.14
CA ASN A 247 8.51 23.52 -14.10
C ASN A 247 8.02 22.39 -13.19
N PHE A 248 8.84 21.34 -13.04
CA PHE A 248 8.56 20.19 -12.19
C PHE A 248 9.63 20.09 -11.10
N MET A 249 9.23 20.21 -9.84
CA MET A 249 10.12 20.24 -8.69
C MET A 249 10.07 18.91 -7.92
N PRO A 250 11.19 18.17 -7.78
CA PRO A 250 11.25 16.99 -6.94
C PRO A 250 10.86 17.32 -5.49
N ALA A 251 9.82 16.66 -4.96
CA ALA A 251 9.21 17.00 -3.67
C ALA A 251 10.20 16.91 -2.50
N HIS A 252 11.14 15.99 -2.58
CA HIS A 252 12.18 15.83 -1.57
C HIS A 252 13.25 16.96 -1.61
N GLU A 253 13.52 17.52 -2.80
CA GLU A 253 14.37 18.71 -2.94
C GLU A 253 13.63 19.95 -2.50
N ALA A 254 12.33 20.04 -2.81
CA ALA A 254 11.47 21.15 -2.35
C ALA A 254 11.49 21.23 -0.83
N ALA A 255 11.28 20.11 -0.13
CA ALA A 255 11.34 20.05 1.33
C ALA A 255 12.69 20.53 1.91
N ARG A 256 13.82 20.19 1.27
CA ARG A 256 15.16 20.66 1.66
C ARG A 256 15.31 22.16 1.48
N VAL A 257 14.89 22.70 0.33
CA VAL A 257 14.93 24.14 0.05
C VAL A 257 14.06 24.90 1.03
N MET A 258 12.82 24.45 1.22
CA MET A 258 11.84 25.06 2.13
C MET A 258 12.33 25.12 3.57
N THR A 259 12.88 24.02 4.10
CA THR A 259 13.42 23.99 5.47
C THR A 259 14.63 24.91 5.63
N ARG A 260 15.53 24.97 4.63
CA ARG A 260 16.64 25.94 4.64
C ARG A 260 16.18 27.39 4.56
N LEU A 261 15.17 27.70 3.74
CA LEU A 261 14.58 29.04 3.70
C LEU A 261 13.96 29.41 5.05
N ALA A 262 13.24 28.49 5.68
CA ALA A 262 12.68 28.71 7.01
C ALA A 262 13.75 29.02 8.06
N ASP A 263 14.92 28.38 7.98
CA ASP A 263 16.06 28.60 8.88
C ASP A 263 16.73 29.98 8.69
N LEU A 264 16.67 30.57 7.48
CA LEU A 264 17.40 31.80 7.11
C LEU A 264 16.54 33.07 7.07
N THR A 265 15.22 32.93 7.14
CA THR A 265 14.27 34.04 6.92
C THR A 265 13.59 34.45 8.23
N GLY A 266 13.16 35.72 8.31
CA GLY A 266 12.63 36.31 9.53
C GLY A 266 12.59 37.84 9.48
N SER A 267 12.17 38.42 8.34
CA SER A 267 12.23 39.87 8.08
C SER A 267 11.32 40.75 8.96
N GLY A 268 10.52 40.15 9.84
CA GLY A 268 9.50 40.85 10.62
C GLY A 268 8.17 41.09 9.87
N GLY A 269 8.11 40.75 8.58
CA GLY A 269 6.91 40.77 7.75
C GLY A 269 6.60 39.41 7.10
N VAL A 270 6.00 39.45 5.90
CA VAL A 270 5.68 38.26 5.12
C VAL A 270 6.71 38.06 4.01
N ASP A 271 7.59 37.09 4.18
CA ASP A 271 8.52 36.67 3.15
C ASP A 271 7.83 35.73 2.16
N THR A 272 8.18 35.77 0.88
CA THR A 272 7.59 34.88 -0.14
C THR A 272 8.67 34.42 -1.11
N TYR A 273 8.71 33.12 -1.40
CA TYR A 273 9.71 32.54 -2.31
C TYR A 273 9.11 31.49 -3.24
N HIS A 274 9.54 31.48 -4.50
CA HIS A 274 9.22 30.41 -5.44
C HIS A 274 10.18 29.23 -5.27
N VAL A 275 9.65 28.05 -4.99
CA VAL A 275 10.43 26.81 -4.85
C VAL A 275 10.33 26.01 -6.15
N ARG A 276 11.22 26.34 -7.09
CA ARG A 276 11.25 25.76 -8.43
C ARG A 276 12.50 24.92 -8.69
N HIS A 277 12.43 24.05 -9.68
CA HIS A 277 13.61 23.38 -10.24
C HIS A 277 14.39 24.35 -11.16
N PRO A 278 15.73 24.30 -11.23
CA PRO A 278 16.54 25.20 -12.09
C PRO A 278 16.29 25.03 -13.59
N HIS A 279 15.75 23.88 -14.01
CA HIS A 279 15.47 23.58 -15.40
C HIS A 279 13.97 23.38 -15.63
N ASP A 280 13.44 24.08 -16.64
CA ASP A 280 12.07 23.90 -17.12
C ASP A 280 12.02 22.81 -18.19
N VAL A 281 10.94 22.04 -18.18
CA VAL A 281 10.69 20.92 -19.08
C VAL A 281 9.87 21.41 -20.27
N PRO A 282 10.32 21.18 -21.52
CA PRO A 282 9.53 21.50 -22.70
C PRO A 282 8.18 20.79 -22.69
N VAL A 283 7.13 21.47 -23.13
CA VAL A 283 5.78 20.88 -23.21
C VAL A 283 5.76 19.60 -24.05
N ASP A 284 6.63 19.48 -25.07
CA ASP A 284 6.75 18.26 -25.87
C ASP A 284 7.20 17.02 -25.06
N VAL A 285 8.06 17.18 -24.05
CA VAL A 285 8.42 16.08 -23.14
C VAL A 285 7.20 15.61 -22.36
N VAL A 286 6.33 16.54 -21.94
CA VAL A 286 5.07 16.22 -21.24
C VAL A 286 4.12 15.47 -22.17
N ARG A 287 4.07 15.82 -23.47
CA ARG A 287 3.35 15.03 -24.49
C ARG A 287 3.83 13.59 -24.51
N GLU A 288 5.13 13.37 -24.51
CA GLU A 288 5.73 12.04 -24.57
C GLU A 288 5.50 11.21 -23.30
N VAL A 289 5.47 11.87 -22.13
CA VAL A 289 5.08 11.24 -20.85
C VAL A 289 3.61 10.84 -20.90
N LEU A 290 2.71 11.73 -21.30
CA LEU A 290 1.27 11.41 -21.38
C LEU A 290 0.99 10.31 -22.42
N ALA A 291 1.67 10.34 -23.58
CA ALA A 291 1.53 9.34 -24.63
C ALA A 291 1.99 7.93 -24.21
N GLU A 292 2.85 7.83 -23.18
CA GLU A 292 3.27 6.56 -22.59
C GLU A 292 2.11 5.83 -21.89
N PHE A 293 1.20 6.59 -21.28
CA PHE A 293 0.13 6.05 -20.43
C PHE A 293 -1.22 6.04 -21.13
N LEU A 294 -1.48 7.00 -22.02
CA LEU A 294 -2.78 7.14 -22.67
C LEU A 294 -2.86 6.28 -23.96
N PRO A 295 -3.95 5.53 -24.18
CA PRO A 295 -4.17 4.72 -25.38
C PRO A 295 -4.55 5.54 -26.64
N VAL A 296 -4.03 6.77 -26.77
CA VAL A 296 -4.31 7.70 -27.87
C VAL A 296 -3.01 8.29 -28.42
N ARG A 297 -3.06 8.80 -29.66
CA ARG A 297 -1.99 9.64 -30.21
C ARG A 297 -2.26 11.08 -29.84
N LEU A 298 -1.43 11.64 -28.98
CA LEU A 298 -1.49 13.04 -28.61
C LEU A 298 -0.89 13.91 -29.71
N ARG A 299 -1.66 14.89 -30.18
CA ARG A 299 -1.20 15.92 -31.11
C ARG A 299 -1.42 17.28 -30.50
N PHE A 300 -0.34 18.02 -30.29
CA PHE A 300 -0.45 19.41 -29.85
C PHE A 300 -0.80 20.33 -31.01
N VAL A 301 -1.71 21.26 -30.75
CA VAL A 301 -2.24 22.24 -31.72
C VAL A 301 -2.20 23.62 -31.10
N ALA A 302 -2.07 24.66 -31.93
CA ALA A 302 -2.02 26.05 -31.43
C ALA A 302 -3.36 26.51 -30.86
N GLU A 303 -4.47 26.10 -31.48
CA GLU A 303 -5.82 26.48 -31.09
C GLU A 303 -6.69 25.24 -30.82
N PRO A 304 -7.70 25.36 -29.94
CA PRO A 304 -8.70 24.31 -29.72
C PRO A 304 -9.35 23.85 -31.04
N PRO A 305 -9.59 22.55 -31.22
CA PRO A 305 -10.18 22.05 -32.46
C PRO A 305 -11.62 22.54 -32.65
N VAL A 306 -11.88 23.29 -33.72
CA VAL A 306 -13.21 23.85 -34.08
C VAL A 306 -14.30 22.77 -34.17
N LYS A 307 -13.94 21.55 -34.60
CA LYS A 307 -14.82 20.38 -34.59
C LYS A 307 -14.16 19.26 -33.80
N PRO A 308 -14.50 19.09 -32.50
CA PRO A 308 -13.93 18.03 -31.68
C PRO A 308 -14.42 16.67 -32.17
N ASN A 309 -13.52 15.69 -32.25
CA ASN A 309 -13.83 14.31 -32.59
C ASN A 309 -14.44 13.58 -31.37
N GLY A 310 -14.88 12.33 -31.57
CA GLY A 310 -15.53 11.55 -30.49
C GLY A 310 -14.65 11.33 -29.27
N VAL A 311 -13.31 11.28 -29.44
CA VAL A 311 -12.36 11.16 -28.32
C VAL A 311 -12.20 12.49 -27.60
N GLU A 312 -12.12 13.59 -28.34
CA GLU A 312 -12.01 14.95 -27.78
C GLU A 312 -13.24 15.34 -26.98
N ARG A 313 -14.45 15.05 -27.47
CA ARG A 313 -15.71 15.29 -26.73
C ARG A 313 -15.82 14.45 -25.46
N LEU A 314 -15.26 13.24 -25.47
CA LEU A 314 -15.26 12.37 -24.30
C LEU A 314 -14.16 12.75 -23.29
N ALA A 315 -13.10 13.43 -23.76
CA ALA A 315 -11.98 13.94 -22.97
C ALA A 315 -12.18 15.37 -22.43
N GLU A 316 -13.27 16.07 -22.80
CA GLU A 316 -13.62 17.41 -22.29
C GLU A 316 -13.70 17.48 -20.75
N VAL A 317 -13.84 16.33 -20.07
CA VAL A 317 -13.83 16.19 -18.60
C VAL A 317 -12.45 16.46 -17.96
N HIS A 318 -11.37 16.54 -18.75
CA HIS A 318 -9.99 16.75 -18.26
C HIS A 318 -9.46 18.19 -18.41
N ALA A 319 -10.35 19.15 -18.66
CA ALA A 319 -10.04 20.53 -18.99
C ALA A 319 -9.21 21.30 -17.94
N ALA A 320 -9.18 20.87 -16.68
CA ALA A 320 -8.55 21.63 -15.58
C ALA A 320 -7.01 21.80 -15.72
N CYS A 321 -6.33 20.90 -16.44
CA CYS A 321 -4.86 20.95 -16.59
C CYS A 321 -4.39 21.36 -17.99
N THR A 322 -5.28 21.36 -18.99
CA THR A 322 -4.94 21.70 -20.37
C THR A 322 -4.45 23.15 -20.53
N PRO A 323 -4.97 24.16 -19.80
CA PRO A 323 -4.48 25.54 -19.93
C PRO A 323 -2.99 25.70 -19.64
N TYR A 324 -2.42 24.91 -18.72
CA TYR A 324 -0.99 24.95 -18.41
C TYR A 324 -0.11 24.64 -19.62
N LEU A 325 -0.55 23.79 -20.55
CA LEU A 325 0.19 23.47 -21.77
C LEU A 325 0.35 24.68 -22.71
N THR A 326 -0.47 25.71 -22.53
CA THR A 326 -0.44 26.96 -23.32
C THR A 326 0.39 28.06 -22.69
N HIS A 327 0.91 27.86 -21.48
CA HIS A 327 1.69 28.87 -20.77
C HIS A 327 3.10 29.02 -21.36
N ARG A 328 3.54 30.28 -21.46
CA ARG A 328 4.90 30.72 -21.81
C ARG A 328 5.46 31.59 -20.70
N ARG A 329 5.32 31.12 -19.45
CA ARG A 329 5.76 31.84 -18.26
C ARG A 329 6.81 31.07 -17.47
N GLY A 330 7.73 31.82 -16.86
CA GLY A 330 8.70 31.31 -15.89
C GLY A 330 8.44 31.87 -14.50
N TYR A 331 9.11 31.32 -13.49
CA TYR A 331 9.02 31.76 -12.11
C TYR A 331 10.36 32.32 -11.64
N ASP A 332 10.35 33.55 -11.14
CA ASP A 332 11.52 34.20 -10.54
C ASP A 332 11.89 33.49 -9.24
N ASP A 333 13.17 33.17 -9.05
CA ASP A 333 13.71 32.55 -7.85
C ASP A 333 14.91 33.35 -7.29
N SER A 334 15.02 34.63 -7.69
CA SER A 334 16.12 35.51 -7.27
C SER A 334 16.24 35.64 -5.75
N GLY A 335 15.14 35.67 -5.00
CA GLY A 335 15.15 35.65 -3.54
C GLY A 335 15.73 34.36 -2.95
N VAL A 336 15.37 33.20 -3.52
CA VAL A 336 15.95 31.90 -3.14
C VAL A 336 17.44 31.87 -3.42
N ARG A 337 17.88 32.37 -4.58
CA ARG A 337 19.30 32.41 -4.95
C ARG A 337 20.12 33.34 -4.08
N ALA A 338 19.55 34.48 -3.68
CA ALA A 338 20.19 35.42 -2.77
C ALA A 338 20.51 34.78 -1.41
N LEU A 339 19.64 33.88 -0.93
CA LEU A 339 19.80 33.23 0.37
C LEU A 339 20.58 31.90 0.32
N LEU A 340 20.36 31.09 -0.72
CA LEU A 340 20.88 29.71 -0.78
C LEU A 340 21.99 29.52 -1.81
N GLY A 341 22.31 30.54 -2.61
CA GLY A 341 23.17 30.47 -3.78
C GLY A 341 22.47 29.87 -5.00
N GLU A 342 23.23 29.67 -6.09
CA GLU A 342 22.68 29.10 -7.32
C GLU A 342 22.03 27.72 -7.08
N PRO A 343 20.82 27.46 -7.61
CA PRO A 343 20.11 26.22 -7.34
C PRO A 343 20.86 25.05 -7.97
N ARG A 344 21.17 24.04 -7.16
CA ARG A 344 21.77 22.78 -7.63
C ARG A 344 20.80 21.64 -7.37
N SER A 345 20.35 20.99 -8.44
CA SER A 345 19.62 19.73 -8.35
C SER A 345 20.53 18.58 -8.71
N ALA A 346 20.46 17.49 -7.96
CA ALA A 346 21.09 16.22 -8.34
C ALA A 346 20.17 15.39 -9.25
N THR A 347 18.91 15.82 -9.41
CA THR A 347 17.87 15.12 -10.14
C THR A 347 17.73 15.73 -11.53
N ALA A 348 18.04 14.96 -12.57
CA ALA A 348 17.68 15.35 -13.93
C ALA A 348 16.18 15.10 -14.13
N VAL A 349 15.39 16.17 -14.23
CA VAL A 349 13.94 16.08 -14.46
C VAL A 349 13.67 15.98 -15.95
N ASP A 350 13.89 14.78 -16.50
CA ASP A 350 13.67 14.44 -17.90
C ASP A 350 12.40 13.56 -18.09
N ARG A 351 12.17 13.10 -19.32
CA ARG A 351 11.04 12.23 -19.66
C ARG A 351 10.97 11.00 -18.77
N ASP A 352 12.10 10.32 -18.58
CA ASP A 352 12.13 9.03 -17.89
C ASP A 352 11.87 9.21 -16.39
N TYR A 353 12.44 10.25 -15.78
CA TYR A 353 12.14 10.62 -14.41
C TYR A 353 10.64 10.95 -14.21
N LEU A 354 10.03 11.71 -15.13
CA LEU A 354 8.61 12.04 -15.06
C LEU A 354 7.70 10.80 -15.26
N VAL A 355 8.08 9.87 -16.13
CA VAL A 355 7.43 8.56 -16.28
C VAL A 355 7.50 7.76 -14.97
N ASP A 356 8.66 7.75 -14.32
CA ASP A 356 8.83 7.12 -13.00
C ASP A 356 8.01 7.84 -11.91
N CYS A 357 7.79 9.14 -12.01
CA CYS A 357 6.92 9.88 -11.10
C CYS A 357 5.43 9.56 -11.27
N VAL A 358 4.99 9.21 -12.48
CA VAL A 358 3.61 8.77 -12.75
C VAL A 358 3.39 7.33 -12.28
N ARG A 359 4.36 6.44 -12.51
CA ARG A 359 4.33 5.05 -12.01
C ARG A 359 5.63 4.70 -11.27
N PRO A 360 5.75 5.10 -9.99
CA PRO A 360 6.92 4.79 -9.16
C PRO A 360 7.21 3.30 -9.14
N GLY A 361 8.47 2.92 -9.38
CA GLY A 361 8.91 1.51 -9.40
C GLY A 361 9.20 0.91 -10.78
N ARG A 362 9.13 1.68 -11.88
CA ARG A 362 9.68 1.24 -13.19
C ARG A 362 11.21 1.10 -13.15
N GLY A 363 11.90 1.97 -12.42
CA GLY A 363 13.32 1.85 -12.06
C GLY A 363 13.68 0.66 -11.15
N GLY A 364 12.70 -0.13 -10.72
CA GLY A 364 12.88 -1.25 -9.78
C GLY A 364 12.77 -0.81 -8.34
N ARG A 365 11.91 -1.50 -7.58
CA ARG A 365 11.91 -1.40 -6.12
C ARG A 365 13.17 -2.10 -5.60
N ARG A 366 13.93 -1.44 -4.72
CA ARG A 366 14.93 -2.16 -3.92
C ARG A 366 14.17 -3.13 -3.03
N ASP A 367 14.49 -4.40 -3.18
CA ASP A 367 13.89 -5.45 -2.38
C ASP A 367 13.92 -5.11 -0.90
N THR A 368 12.86 -5.47 -0.18
CA THR A 368 12.97 -5.58 1.26
C THR A 368 13.93 -6.72 1.62
N ALA A 369 14.54 -6.66 2.80
CA ALA A 369 15.38 -7.76 3.28
C ALA A 369 14.62 -9.10 3.36
N LEU A 370 13.31 -9.03 3.60
CA LEU A 370 12.37 -10.15 3.63
C LEU A 370 12.23 -10.79 2.23
N GLU A 371 12.00 -9.96 1.21
CA GLU A 371 11.90 -10.40 -0.18
C GLU A 371 13.20 -10.99 -0.72
N ARG A 372 14.36 -10.46 -0.29
CA ARG A 372 15.68 -11.08 -0.59
C ARG A 372 15.83 -12.45 0.04
N ALA A 373 15.36 -12.62 1.27
CA ALA A 373 15.46 -13.90 1.97
C ALA A 373 14.57 -14.99 1.35
N TYR A 374 13.41 -14.62 0.82
CA TYR A 374 12.60 -15.52 -0.02
C TYR A 374 13.22 -15.79 -1.41
N ARG A 375 14.22 -15.00 -1.85
CA ARG A 375 14.83 -15.10 -3.20
C ARG A 375 16.14 -15.88 -3.26
N ASP A 376 17.04 -15.71 -2.29
CA ASP A 376 18.43 -16.19 -2.37
C ASP A 376 18.68 -17.45 -1.51
N PRO A 377 18.51 -18.67 -2.08
CA PRO A 377 18.89 -19.93 -1.44
C PRO A 377 20.41 -20.19 -1.44
N GLY A 378 21.23 -19.30 -2.02
CA GLY A 378 22.65 -19.53 -2.36
C GLY A 378 23.63 -19.70 -1.18
N ARG A 379 23.20 -19.50 0.07
CA ARG A 379 23.94 -19.93 1.28
C ARG A 379 23.08 -20.64 2.32
N ALA A 380 21.75 -20.67 2.13
CA ALA A 380 20.80 -21.39 2.96
C ALA A 380 20.28 -22.58 2.15
N GLY A 381 21.00 -23.70 2.22
CA GLY A 381 20.70 -24.88 1.41
C GLY A 381 19.22 -25.28 1.43
N ARG A 382 18.69 -25.61 0.23
CA ARG A 382 17.43 -26.36 0.02
C ARG A 382 16.11 -25.73 0.49
N ALA A 383 16.04 -24.46 0.90
CA ALA A 383 14.75 -23.77 1.04
C ALA A 383 14.22 -23.38 -0.36
N GLY A 384 13.21 -24.09 -0.87
CA GLY A 384 12.62 -23.86 -2.19
C GLY A 384 11.64 -22.68 -2.25
N SER A 385 11.08 -22.45 -3.45
CA SER A 385 9.94 -21.54 -3.72
C SER A 385 8.86 -21.69 -2.65
N VAL A 386 8.42 -20.57 -2.07
CA VAL A 386 7.27 -20.53 -1.14
C VAL A 386 6.11 -19.91 -1.89
N GLU A 387 5.07 -20.70 -2.11
CA GLU A 387 3.91 -20.35 -2.92
C GLU A 387 2.69 -20.29 -2.02
N LEU A 388 1.83 -19.30 -2.26
CA LEU A 388 0.59 -19.07 -1.51
C LEU A 388 -0.52 -18.60 -2.46
N GLY A 389 -1.75 -18.57 -2.00
CA GLY A 389 -2.90 -18.23 -2.84
C GLY A 389 -4.23 -18.63 -2.24
N ALA A 390 -5.20 -18.90 -3.12
CA ALA A 390 -6.55 -19.31 -2.73
C ALA A 390 -7.25 -20.08 -3.85
N VAL A 391 -8.22 -20.91 -3.48
CA VAL A 391 -9.19 -21.53 -4.39
C VAL A 391 -10.51 -20.78 -4.26
N LEU A 392 -10.87 -20.02 -5.29
CA LEU A 392 -12.15 -19.30 -5.34
C LEU A 392 -13.18 -20.16 -6.07
N ARG A 393 -14.31 -20.46 -5.43
CA ARG A 393 -15.38 -21.29 -6.02
C ARG A 393 -16.59 -20.42 -6.36
N PHE A 394 -17.13 -20.63 -7.55
CA PHE A 394 -18.17 -19.84 -8.16
C PHE A 394 -19.37 -20.71 -8.51
N ARG A 395 -20.58 -20.14 -8.39
CA ARG A 395 -21.81 -20.80 -8.88
C ARG A 395 -22.16 -20.38 -10.30
N GLY A 396 -22.76 -21.29 -11.04
CA GLY A 396 -23.26 -21.11 -12.40
C GLY A 396 -22.34 -21.67 -13.48
N LEU A 397 -22.57 -21.22 -14.72
CA LEU A 397 -21.84 -21.72 -15.88
C LEU A 397 -20.37 -21.24 -15.86
N ALA A 398 -19.46 -22.18 -16.08
CA ALA A 398 -18.03 -21.86 -16.18
C ALA A 398 -17.77 -20.94 -17.39
N PRO A 399 -17.00 -19.86 -17.23
CA PRO A 399 -16.59 -19.03 -18.36
C PRO A 399 -15.57 -19.77 -19.24
N THR A 400 -15.32 -19.27 -20.45
CA THR A 400 -14.17 -19.76 -21.22
C THR A 400 -12.86 -19.23 -20.62
N VAL A 401 -11.74 -19.89 -20.89
CA VAL A 401 -10.42 -19.38 -20.50
C VAL A 401 -10.12 -18.00 -21.13
N ALA A 402 -10.64 -17.75 -22.34
CA ALA A 402 -10.51 -16.47 -23.02
C ALA A 402 -11.27 -15.35 -22.27
N ASP A 403 -12.47 -15.65 -21.76
CA ASP A 403 -13.24 -14.73 -20.94
C ASP A 403 -12.51 -14.36 -19.65
N LEU A 404 -11.94 -15.37 -18.98
CA LEU A 404 -11.17 -15.17 -17.75
C LEU A 404 -9.92 -14.33 -18.02
N ARG A 405 -9.17 -14.63 -19.10
CA ARG A 405 -7.99 -13.86 -19.54
C ARG A 405 -8.35 -12.41 -19.81
N GLN A 406 -9.43 -12.15 -20.54
CA GLN A 406 -9.87 -10.80 -20.86
C GLN A 406 -10.24 -10.01 -19.60
N ALA A 407 -10.96 -10.63 -18.67
CA ALA A 407 -11.37 -9.99 -17.42
C ALA A 407 -10.16 -9.69 -16.51
N VAL A 408 -9.21 -10.63 -16.39
CA VAL A 408 -7.96 -10.41 -15.67
C VAL A 408 -7.17 -9.27 -16.33
N ALA A 409 -7.01 -9.28 -17.66
CA ALA A 409 -6.33 -8.21 -18.40
C ALA A 409 -6.92 -6.82 -18.12
N ALA A 410 -8.25 -6.73 -18.09
CA ALA A 410 -8.97 -5.48 -17.85
C ALA A 410 -8.80 -4.93 -16.42
N ARG A 411 -8.36 -5.76 -15.47
CA ARG A 411 -8.22 -5.41 -14.05
C ARG A 411 -6.78 -5.49 -13.52
N LEU A 412 -5.83 -5.97 -14.31
CA LEU A 412 -4.40 -6.08 -13.92
C LEU A 412 -3.80 -4.74 -13.47
N TRP A 413 -4.27 -3.62 -14.01
CA TRP A 413 -3.85 -2.28 -13.59
C TRP A 413 -4.17 -1.97 -12.11
N ARG A 414 -5.19 -2.63 -11.54
CA ARG A 414 -5.58 -2.47 -10.12
C ARG A 414 -4.65 -3.23 -9.17
N VAL A 415 -3.86 -4.17 -9.70
CA VAL A 415 -2.92 -5.01 -8.94
C VAL A 415 -1.50 -4.93 -9.54
N PRO A 416 -0.85 -3.74 -9.51
CA PRO A 416 0.47 -3.56 -10.13
C PRO A 416 1.54 -4.54 -9.64
N VAL A 417 1.40 -5.04 -8.40
CA VAL A 417 2.27 -6.07 -7.81
C VAL A 417 2.41 -7.34 -8.67
N LEU A 418 1.38 -7.69 -9.46
CA LEU A 418 1.41 -8.83 -10.36
C LEU A 418 2.26 -8.61 -11.62
N ALA A 419 2.76 -7.40 -11.86
CA ALA A 419 3.66 -7.08 -12.97
C ALA A 419 5.14 -7.19 -12.60
N TYR A 420 5.48 -7.49 -11.34
CA TYR A 420 6.86 -7.57 -10.90
C TYR A 420 7.46 -8.96 -11.14
N ARG A 421 8.67 -8.99 -11.69
CA ARG A 421 9.48 -10.21 -11.83
C ARG A 421 10.33 -10.42 -10.58
N SER A 422 10.53 -11.69 -10.21
CA SER A 422 11.38 -12.10 -9.09
C SER A 422 12.82 -12.44 -9.53
N ASP A 423 13.29 -11.94 -10.68
CA ASP A 423 14.54 -12.33 -11.37
C ASP A 423 15.81 -11.62 -10.88
N GLY A 424 15.84 -11.20 -9.60
CA GLY A 424 17.02 -10.57 -8.99
C GLY A 424 16.92 -9.04 -8.84
N SER A 425 15.92 -8.42 -9.45
CA SER A 425 15.48 -7.07 -9.14
C SER A 425 13.96 -7.04 -9.31
N PHE A 426 13.19 -6.59 -8.32
CA PHE A 426 11.74 -6.35 -8.48
C PHE A 426 11.53 -5.16 -9.43
N ARG A 427 11.82 -5.37 -10.73
CA ARG A 427 11.65 -4.42 -11.84
C ARG A 427 10.39 -4.79 -12.60
N ARG A 428 9.53 -3.80 -12.81
CA ARG A 428 8.36 -3.93 -13.68
C ARG A 428 8.81 -3.90 -15.14
N ARG A 429 8.86 -5.05 -15.81
CA ARG A 429 9.22 -5.14 -17.23
C ARG A 429 7.97 -5.34 -18.09
N GLY A 430 7.43 -4.23 -18.60
CA GLY A 430 6.36 -4.25 -19.61
C GLY A 430 4.97 -4.69 -19.11
N PRO A 431 3.98 -4.76 -20.03
CA PRO A 431 2.65 -5.26 -19.71
C PRO A 431 2.67 -6.76 -19.41
N VAL A 432 1.81 -7.21 -18.49
CA VAL A 432 1.64 -8.64 -18.19
C VAL A 432 0.75 -9.26 -19.28
N ASP A 433 1.23 -10.35 -19.87
CA ASP A 433 0.50 -11.11 -20.88
C ASP A 433 -0.37 -12.21 -20.22
N PRO A 434 -1.69 -12.04 -20.11
CA PRO A 434 -2.56 -13.00 -19.41
C PRO A 434 -2.52 -14.42 -19.98
N ASP A 435 -2.17 -14.60 -21.27
CA ASP A 435 -2.09 -15.94 -21.89
C ASP A 435 -1.00 -16.81 -21.24
N ARG A 436 0.01 -16.15 -20.63
CA ARG A 436 1.13 -16.78 -19.94
C ARG A 436 0.88 -17.05 -18.45
N HIS A 437 -0.24 -16.61 -17.91
CA HIS A 437 -0.57 -16.71 -16.47
C HIS A 437 -1.91 -17.38 -16.20
N VAL A 438 -2.86 -17.31 -17.15
CA VAL A 438 -4.21 -17.82 -16.98
C VAL A 438 -4.41 -19.05 -17.85
N HIS A 439 -4.65 -20.19 -17.19
CA HIS A 439 -4.74 -21.50 -17.81
C HIS A 439 -6.09 -22.15 -17.49
N VAL A 440 -6.46 -23.18 -18.24
CA VAL A 440 -7.63 -24.02 -17.97
C VAL A 440 -7.18 -25.43 -17.62
N TYR A 441 -7.86 -26.04 -16.66
CA TYR A 441 -7.62 -27.40 -16.20
C TYR A 441 -8.98 -28.11 -16.05
N PRO A 442 -9.49 -28.72 -17.12
CA PRO A 442 -10.77 -29.44 -17.07
C PRO A 442 -10.61 -30.73 -16.26
N VAL A 443 -11.59 -31.03 -15.43
CA VAL A 443 -11.59 -32.24 -14.61
C VAL A 443 -12.94 -32.96 -14.66
N GLY A 444 -12.93 -34.27 -14.38
CA GLY A 444 -14.16 -35.05 -14.21
C GLY A 444 -14.86 -34.79 -12.86
N PRO A 445 -16.06 -35.35 -12.68
CA PRO A 445 -16.87 -35.18 -11.46
C PRO A 445 -16.10 -35.51 -10.17
N GLY A 446 -16.22 -34.65 -9.15
CA GLY A 446 -15.61 -34.86 -7.83
C GLY A 446 -14.09 -34.67 -7.77
N ARG A 447 -13.44 -34.16 -8.83
CA ARG A 447 -11.96 -34.08 -8.94
C ARG A 447 -11.37 -32.70 -8.66
N LEU A 448 -12.06 -31.83 -7.92
CA LEU A 448 -11.53 -30.49 -7.55
C LEU A 448 -10.22 -30.60 -6.75
N GLY A 449 -10.15 -31.47 -5.74
CA GLY A 449 -8.92 -31.66 -4.95
C GLY A 449 -7.72 -32.08 -5.80
N ALA A 450 -7.92 -32.97 -6.79
CA ALA A 450 -6.86 -33.37 -7.71
C ALA A 450 -6.38 -32.21 -8.61
N ALA A 451 -7.26 -31.26 -8.97
CA ALA A 451 -6.86 -30.06 -9.70
C ALA A 451 -6.03 -29.11 -8.83
N VAL A 452 -6.40 -28.98 -7.55
CA VAL A 452 -5.65 -28.18 -6.57
C VAL A 452 -4.27 -28.80 -6.33
N ASP A 453 -4.18 -30.12 -6.12
CA ASP A 453 -2.90 -30.82 -5.97
C ASP A 453 -1.99 -30.67 -7.19
N ALA A 454 -2.56 -30.76 -8.40
CA ALA A 454 -1.82 -30.52 -9.64
C ALA A 454 -1.30 -29.07 -9.72
N ALA A 455 -2.12 -28.10 -9.30
CA ALA A 455 -1.70 -26.70 -9.23
C ALA A 455 -0.59 -26.46 -8.21
N LEU A 456 -0.64 -27.13 -7.05
CA LEU A 456 0.42 -27.06 -6.02
C LEU A 456 1.72 -27.76 -6.45
N ALA A 457 1.62 -28.79 -7.30
CA ALA A 457 2.79 -29.50 -7.82
C ALA A 457 3.57 -28.71 -8.88
N ASP A 458 2.87 -27.95 -9.72
CA ASP A 458 3.48 -27.19 -10.81
C ASP A 458 4.28 -25.99 -10.30
N ARG A 459 5.49 -25.79 -10.82
CA ARG A 459 6.34 -24.67 -10.39
C ARG A 459 5.96 -23.39 -11.11
N LEU A 460 5.92 -22.27 -10.38
CA LEU A 460 5.81 -20.95 -11.01
C LEU A 460 7.03 -20.69 -11.93
N PRO A 461 6.83 -20.32 -13.20
CA PRO A 461 7.92 -20.02 -14.11
C PRO A 461 8.77 -18.82 -13.65
N ARG A 462 10.08 -18.87 -13.86
CA ARG A 462 11.02 -17.79 -13.49
C ARG A 462 11.21 -16.71 -14.56
N ASP A 463 10.67 -16.95 -15.76
CA ASP A 463 10.83 -16.10 -16.95
C ASP A 463 9.77 -14.98 -17.06
N ARG A 464 8.81 -14.95 -16.12
CA ARG A 464 7.66 -14.04 -16.07
C ARG A 464 7.33 -13.70 -14.60
N PRO A 465 6.43 -12.73 -14.32
CA PRO A 465 5.95 -12.49 -12.96
C PRO A 465 5.48 -13.79 -12.27
N ALA A 466 5.85 -13.97 -11.00
CA ALA A 466 5.70 -15.27 -10.34
C ALA A 466 4.29 -15.45 -9.74
N TRP A 467 3.29 -15.56 -10.63
CA TRP A 467 1.90 -15.88 -10.29
C TRP A 467 1.19 -16.57 -11.45
N GLU A 468 0.13 -17.31 -11.15
CA GLU A 468 -0.76 -17.97 -12.12
C GLU A 468 -2.20 -18.06 -11.60
N ALA A 469 -3.15 -18.24 -12.51
CA ALA A 469 -4.55 -18.54 -12.21
C ALA A 469 -5.02 -19.70 -13.10
N ARG A 470 -5.65 -20.71 -12.50
CA ARG A 470 -6.20 -21.87 -13.23
C ARG A 470 -7.71 -21.91 -13.11
N LEU A 471 -8.38 -21.83 -14.25
CA LEU A 471 -9.80 -22.13 -14.35
C LEU A 471 -10.01 -23.63 -14.25
N VAL A 472 -10.78 -24.07 -13.26
CA VAL A 472 -11.14 -25.48 -13.04
C VAL A 472 -12.65 -25.61 -13.18
N HIS A 473 -13.11 -26.54 -14.03
CA HIS A 473 -14.54 -26.80 -14.24
C HIS A 473 -14.78 -28.28 -14.56
N GLY A 474 -16.04 -28.72 -14.47
CA GLY A 474 -16.46 -30.11 -14.74
C GLY A 474 -16.44 -31.04 -13.51
N TYR A 475 -16.00 -30.54 -12.35
CA TYR A 475 -16.05 -31.30 -11.09
C TYR A 475 -17.45 -31.34 -10.46
N ALA A 476 -18.34 -30.41 -10.82
CA ALA A 476 -19.73 -30.33 -10.41
C ALA A 476 -20.59 -29.75 -11.55
N GLY A 477 -21.91 -29.90 -11.46
CA GLY A 477 -22.84 -29.52 -12.53
C GLY A 477 -23.06 -28.02 -12.70
N ASP A 478 -23.01 -27.26 -11.60
CA ASP A 478 -23.31 -25.83 -11.53
C ASP A 478 -22.23 -25.03 -10.77
N GLU A 479 -20.99 -25.56 -10.72
CA GLU A 479 -19.86 -24.91 -10.06
C GLU A 479 -18.60 -24.92 -10.93
N TRP A 480 -17.78 -23.90 -10.71
CA TRP A 480 -16.42 -23.81 -11.25
C TRP A 480 -15.51 -23.09 -10.26
N ALA A 481 -14.20 -23.19 -10.44
CA ALA A 481 -13.23 -22.61 -9.52
C ALA A 481 -12.08 -21.91 -10.24
N VAL A 482 -11.43 -20.98 -9.52
CA VAL A 482 -10.14 -20.40 -9.88
C VAL A 482 -9.14 -20.76 -8.80
N VAL A 483 -8.12 -21.53 -9.15
CA VAL A 483 -6.95 -21.73 -8.29
C VAL A 483 -5.96 -20.62 -8.59
N PHE A 484 -5.86 -19.64 -7.71
CA PHE A 484 -4.89 -18.55 -7.80
C PHE A 484 -3.67 -18.86 -6.96
N LYS A 485 -2.48 -18.67 -7.53
CA LYS A 485 -1.21 -18.95 -6.86
C LYS A 485 -0.16 -17.91 -7.19
N ALA A 486 0.59 -17.46 -6.19
CA ALA A 486 1.68 -16.50 -6.34
C ALA A 486 2.85 -16.85 -5.43
N HIS A 487 4.04 -16.37 -5.79
CA HIS A 487 5.21 -16.49 -4.94
C HIS A 487 5.09 -15.55 -3.73
N HIS A 488 5.41 -16.04 -2.53
CA HIS A 488 5.30 -15.27 -1.28
C HIS A 488 6.22 -14.03 -1.26
N ALA A 489 7.24 -13.98 -2.13
CA ALA A 489 8.03 -12.75 -2.30
C ALA A 489 7.21 -11.59 -2.93
N LEU A 490 6.10 -11.87 -3.61
CA LEU A 490 5.21 -10.84 -4.17
C LEU A 490 4.10 -10.46 -3.18
N LEU A 491 3.47 -11.46 -2.57
CA LEU A 491 2.26 -11.30 -1.76
C LEU A 491 2.45 -11.91 -0.37
N ASP A 492 1.75 -11.36 0.62
CA ASP A 492 1.39 -12.07 1.85
C ASP A 492 -0.07 -12.54 1.78
N ASP A 493 -0.51 -13.28 2.80
CA ASP A 493 -1.85 -13.87 2.84
C ASP A 493 -2.96 -12.80 2.76
N ALA A 494 -2.78 -11.63 3.37
CA ALA A 494 -3.70 -10.49 3.26
C ALA A 494 -3.80 -9.97 1.83
N SER A 495 -2.65 -9.86 1.18
CA SER A 495 -2.55 -9.34 -0.18
C SER A 495 -3.18 -10.29 -1.20
N VAL A 496 -3.27 -11.60 -0.93
CA VAL A 496 -4.03 -12.52 -1.78
C VAL A 496 -5.51 -12.16 -1.81
N VAL A 497 -6.10 -11.88 -0.64
CA VAL A 497 -7.52 -11.49 -0.53
C VAL A 497 -7.76 -10.21 -1.32
N GLU A 498 -6.89 -9.22 -1.18
CA GLU A 498 -7.01 -7.95 -1.90
C GLU A 498 -6.79 -8.10 -3.41
N VAL A 499 -5.84 -8.95 -3.84
CA VAL A 499 -5.64 -9.27 -5.26
C VAL A 499 -6.88 -9.93 -5.84
N ALA A 500 -7.42 -10.94 -5.16
CA ALA A 500 -8.64 -11.62 -5.59
C ALA A 500 -9.83 -10.64 -5.66
N ARG A 501 -9.93 -9.71 -4.71
CA ARG A 501 -10.99 -8.69 -4.69
C ARG A 501 -10.87 -7.71 -5.84
N ARG A 502 -9.65 -7.24 -6.14
CA ARG A 502 -9.42 -6.31 -7.26
C ARG A 502 -9.58 -6.97 -8.62
N LEU A 503 -9.30 -8.26 -8.74
CA LEU A 503 -9.45 -9.03 -9.98
C LEU A 503 -10.87 -9.59 -10.20
N PHE A 504 -11.53 -10.03 -9.14
CA PHE A 504 -12.82 -10.76 -9.21
C PHE A 504 -13.96 -10.06 -8.46
N GLY A 505 -13.78 -8.78 -8.08
CA GLY A 505 -14.77 -8.06 -7.29
C GLY A 505 -15.98 -7.51 -8.07
N VAL A 506 -17.07 -7.27 -7.33
CA VAL A 506 -18.30 -6.57 -7.78
C VAL A 506 -18.11 -5.05 -7.61
N GLU A 507 -18.60 -4.26 -8.56
CA GLU A 507 -18.50 -2.78 -8.50
C GLU A 507 -19.70 -2.16 -7.77
N PRO A 508 -19.53 -1.05 -7.02
CA PRO A 508 -18.26 -0.39 -6.72
C PRO A 508 -17.42 -1.18 -5.69
N ILE A 509 -16.11 -1.18 -5.89
CA ILE A 509 -15.16 -1.79 -4.96
C ILE A 509 -15.01 -0.86 -3.73
N GLU A 510 -15.90 -0.96 -2.74
CA GLU A 510 -15.76 -0.24 -1.46
C GLU A 510 -14.51 -0.71 -0.70
N ALA A 511 -13.93 0.12 0.16
CA ALA A 511 -12.84 -0.29 1.03
C ALA A 511 -13.36 -1.32 2.04
N ALA A 512 -13.10 -2.61 1.80
CA ALA A 512 -13.60 -3.67 2.66
C ALA A 512 -12.88 -3.65 4.03
N THR A 513 -13.66 -3.61 5.10
CA THR A 513 -13.17 -3.90 6.45
C THR A 513 -13.00 -5.41 6.59
N VAL A 514 -11.85 -5.95 6.16
CA VAL A 514 -11.51 -7.36 6.44
C VAL A 514 -11.25 -7.51 7.94
N THR A 515 -12.17 -8.13 8.66
CA THR A 515 -11.98 -8.32 10.10
C THR A 515 -11.00 -9.49 10.28
N ALA A 516 -9.75 -9.21 10.61
CA ALA A 516 -8.91 -10.26 11.21
C ALA A 516 -9.67 -10.81 12.43
N LEU A 517 -9.68 -12.13 12.62
CA LEU A 517 -10.21 -12.75 13.84
C LEU A 517 -9.38 -12.28 15.05
N GLY A 518 -9.67 -11.07 15.54
CA GLY A 518 -8.95 -10.35 16.58
C GLY A 518 -7.58 -9.78 16.17
N PRO A 519 -7.17 -8.60 16.67
CA PRO A 519 -5.76 -8.23 16.65
C PRO A 519 -5.00 -9.24 17.52
N ALA A 520 -3.94 -9.85 16.97
CA ALA A 520 -2.98 -10.58 17.78
C ALA A 520 -2.49 -9.66 18.90
N VAL A 521 -2.96 -9.86 20.14
CA VAL A 521 -2.36 -9.25 21.32
C VAL A 521 -1.04 -9.98 21.58
N LEU A 522 -0.07 -9.73 20.72
CA LEU A 522 1.35 -9.98 20.97
C LEU A 522 1.83 -8.78 21.80
N GLY A 523 1.60 -8.88 23.11
CA GLY A 523 2.04 -7.87 24.06
C GLY A 523 3.54 -7.61 23.93
N VAL A 524 3.92 -6.36 23.66
CA VAL A 524 5.31 -5.92 23.76
C VAL A 524 5.66 -5.82 25.25
N ARG A 525 6.29 -6.87 25.78
CA ARG A 525 6.99 -6.80 27.07
C ARG A 525 8.40 -7.37 26.94
N GLY A 526 9.37 -6.53 27.28
CA GLY A 526 10.61 -6.94 27.95
C GLY A 526 11.66 -7.61 27.07
N HIS A 527 12.82 -6.97 26.99
CA HIS A 527 14.03 -7.53 26.40
C HIS A 527 14.47 -8.81 27.13
N ALA A 528 14.57 -9.91 26.38
CA ALA A 528 15.61 -10.92 26.59
C ALA A 528 15.89 -11.58 25.23
N ARG A 529 17.13 -11.44 24.74
CA ARG A 529 17.67 -12.29 23.66
C ARG A 529 17.74 -13.73 24.19
N ARG A 530 16.61 -14.45 24.25
CA ARG A 530 16.66 -15.90 24.42
C ARG A 530 17.13 -16.47 23.10
N LEU A 531 18.36 -16.99 23.07
CA LEU A 531 18.79 -17.95 22.06
C LEU A 531 17.80 -19.12 22.13
N SER A 532 16.75 -19.09 21.31
CA SER A 532 15.83 -20.23 21.24
C SER A 532 16.64 -21.43 20.75
N PRO A 533 16.65 -22.56 21.49
CA PRO A 533 17.39 -23.74 21.05
C PRO A 533 16.89 -24.18 19.65
N PRO A 534 17.79 -24.70 18.79
CA PRO A 534 17.44 -25.18 17.45
C PRO A 534 16.30 -26.21 17.51
N SER A 535 15.50 -26.30 16.43
CA SER A 535 14.51 -27.38 16.32
C SER A 535 15.26 -28.72 16.40
N THR A 536 14.69 -29.66 17.14
CA THR A 536 15.22 -31.01 17.28
C THR A 536 14.79 -31.95 16.18
N ARG A 537 14.28 -31.40 15.07
CA ARG A 537 13.88 -32.18 13.92
C ARG A 537 12.81 -33.25 14.20
N PRO A 538 11.80 -33.03 15.05
CA PRO A 538 10.71 -34.00 15.18
C PRO A 538 10.04 -34.30 13.83
N PHE A 539 10.08 -33.38 12.87
CA PHE A 539 9.49 -33.55 11.54
C PHE A 539 10.51 -33.60 10.39
N ALA A 540 11.82 -33.72 10.67
CA ALA A 540 12.79 -33.78 9.57
C ALA A 540 12.69 -35.13 8.85
N THR A 541 11.84 -35.18 7.82
CA THR A 541 11.84 -36.28 6.86
C THR A 541 13.08 -36.14 5.98
N ARG A 542 13.94 -37.17 5.95
CA ARG A 542 14.93 -37.28 4.88
C ARG A 542 14.13 -37.46 3.57
N GLY A 543 13.99 -36.40 2.78
CA GLY A 543 13.38 -36.49 1.44
C GLY A 543 12.08 -35.72 1.20
N ALA A 544 11.75 -34.67 1.98
CA ALA A 544 10.68 -33.73 1.61
C ALA A 544 10.84 -33.28 0.14
N THR A 545 9.86 -33.59 -0.70
CA THR A 545 9.92 -33.33 -2.15
C THR A 545 9.64 -31.87 -2.44
N GLY A 546 8.83 -31.23 -1.59
CA GLY A 546 8.24 -29.92 -1.83
C GLY A 546 6.93 -29.96 -2.63
N THR A 547 6.48 -31.14 -3.04
CA THR A 547 5.17 -31.36 -3.65
C THR A 547 4.18 -31.64 -2.52
N ARG A 548 3.01 -31.01 -2.56
CA ARG A 548 2.03 -31.04 -1.46
C ARG A 548 0.70 -31.59 -1.96
N ARG A 549 0.03 -32.37 -1.11
CA ARG A 549 -1.40 -32.69 -1.23
C ARG A 549 -2.16 -31.80 -0.26
N MET A 550 -3.34 -31.35 -0.65
CA MET A 550 -4.19 -30.51 0.16
C MET A 550 -5.50 -31.19 0.50
N ALA A 551 -5.88 -31.11 1.77
CA ALA A 551 -7.23 -31.39 2.24
C ALA A 551 -7.75 -30.17 3.00
N TRP A 552 -9.07 -30.02 3.03
CA TRP A 552 -9.73 -29.02 3.86
C TRP A 552 -11.01 -29.59 4.47
N LEU A 553 -11.41 -29.02 5.60
CA LEU A 553 -12.66 -29.35 6.28
C LEU A 553 -13.39 -28.05 6.61
N ASP A 554 -14.68 -28.02 6.30
CA ASP A 554 -15.56 -26.89 6.59
C ASP A 554 -16.08 -27.01 8.02
N LEU A 555 -16.10 -25.88 8.72
CA LEU A 555 -16.40 -25.79 10.13
C LEU A 555 -17.21 -24.54 10.41
N ASP A 556 -18.07 -24.62 11.44
CA ASP A 556 -18.76 -23.46 11.97
C ASP A 556 -17.76 -22.59 12.76
N PRO A 557 -17.56 -21.30 12.40
CA PRO A 557 -16.72 -20.36 13.14
C PRO A 557 -17.09 -20.25 14.63
N GLU A 558 -18.36 -20.48 15.00
CA GLU A 558 -18.82 -20.46 16.39
C GLU A 558 -18.06 -21.47 17.26
N ARG A 559 -17.61 -22.60 16.70
CA ARG A 559 -16.81 -23.60 17.44
C ARG A 559 -15.49 -23.01 17.95
N LEU A 560 -14.81 -22.20 17.13
CA LEU A 560 -13.56 -21.54 17.51
C LEU A 560 -13.82 -20.43 18.54
N HIS A 561 -14.85 -19.61 18.31
CA HIS A 561 -15.20 -18.52 19.21
C HIS A 561 -15.67 -19.02 20.59
N ALA A 562 -16.45 -20.09 20.65
CA ALA A 562 -16.89 -20.71 21.90
C ALA A 562 -15.70 -21.16 22.77
N ALA A 563 -14.67 -21.73 22.15
CA ALA A 563 -13.45 -22.15 22.84
C ALA A 563 -12.61 -20.98 23.38
N SER A 564 -12.73 -19.75 22.86
CA SER A 564 -12.03 -18.57 23.40
C SER A 564 -12.87 -17.70 24.34
N ARG A 565 -14.20 -17.62 24.15
CA ARG A 565 -15.12 -16.64 24.80
C ARG A 565 -15.03 -16.55 26.33
N HIS A 566 -14.78 -17.66 27.01
CA HIS A 566 -14.79 -17.71 28.48
C HIS A 566 -13.40 -17.62 29.13
N ARG A 567 -12.34 -17.38 28.34
CA ARG A 567 -10.95 -17.50 28.82
C ARG A 567 -10.20 -16.18 28.63
N ARG A 568 -9.93 -15.49 29.74
CA ARG A 568 -9.26 -14.19 29.74
C ARG A 568 -7.83 -14.31 29.21
N GLY A 569 -7.47 -13.52 28.19
CA GLY A 569 -6.12 -13.47 27.63
C GLY A 569 -5.82 -14.50 26.53
N VAL A 570 -6.80 -15.31 26.15
CA VAL A 570 -6.74 -16.30 25.07
C VAL A 570 -7.49 -15.76 23.85
N GLY A 571 -6.82 -15.71 22.69
CA GLY A 571 -7.43 -15.37 21.41
C GLY A 571 -7.75 -16.59 20.53
N PRO A 572 -8.47 -16.40 19.41
CA PRO A 572 -8.71 -17.44 18.40
C PRO A 572 -7.41 -18.10 17.91
N ASP A 573 -6.34 -17.31 17.77
CA ASP A 573 -5.01 -17.80 17.37
C ASP A 573 -4.43 -18.82 18.34
N ASP A 574 -4.58 -18.56 19.64
CA ASP A 574 -4.10 -19.44 20.70
C ASP A 574 -4.88 -20.76 20.69
N VAL A 575 -6.20 -20.69 20.48
CA VAL A 575 -7.06 -21.88 20.36
C VAL A 575 -6.67 -22.72 19.15
N PHE A 576 -6.44 -22.09 17.99
CA PHE A 576 -6.00 -22.80 16.78
C PHE A 576 -4.67 -23.50 16.96
N LEU A 577 -3.66 -22.82 17.53
CA LEU A 577 -2.34 -23.41 17.76
C LEU A 577 -2.41 -24.51 18.84
N ALA A 578 -3.27 -24.38 19.84
CA ALA A 578 -3.50 -25.41 20.85
C ALA A 578 -4.22 -26.64 20.27
N ALA A 579 -5.22 -26.45 19.41
CA ALA A 579 -5.89 -27.53 18.69
C ALA A 579 -4.92 -28.23 17.73
N LEU A 580 -4.06 -27.48 17.03
CA LEU A 580 -3.01 -28.02 16.17
C LEU A 580 -2.00 -28.85 16.96
N ALA A 581 -1.58 -28.38 18.14
CA ALA A 581 -0.69 -29.15 19.00
C ALA A 581 -1.32 -30.48 19.45
N GLY A 582 -2.64 -30.52 19.66
CA GLY A 582 -3.39 -31.75 19.93
C GLY A 582 -3.53 -32.67 18.72
N ALA A 583 -3.85 -32.10 17.56
CA ALA A 583 -3.94 -32.85 16.30
C ALA A 583 -2.64 -33.57 15.96
N LEU A 584 -1.50 -32.87 16.05
CA LEU A 584 -0.17 -33.43 15.79
C LEU A 584 0.21 -34.56 16.76
N ARG A 585 -0.38 -34.57 17.96
CA ARG A 585 -0.17 -35.61 18.98
C ARG A 585 -0.99 -36.86 18.69
N MET A 586 -2.22 -36.69 18.21
CA MET A 586 -3.22 -37.76 18.10
C MET A 586 -3.24 -38.40 16.70
N CYS A 587 -2.90 -37.64 15.67
CA CYS A 587 -2.99 -38.06 14.28
C CYS A 587 -1.92 -39.12 13.93
N PRO A 588 -2.32 -40.35 13.57
CA PRO A 588 -1.38 -41.39 13.12
C PRO A 588 -0.63 -40.95 11.86
N GLY A 589 0.64 -41.34 11.73
CA GLY A 589 1.44 -41.01 10.54
C GLY A 589 2.10 -39.63 10.56
N VAL A 590 1.75 -38.77 11.54
CA VAL A 590 2.56 -37.59 11.85
C VAL A 590 3.93 -38.04 12.39
N PRO A 591 5.06 -37.54 11.87
CA PRO A 591 6.39 -38.00 12.28
C PRO A 591 6.82 -37.54 13.68
N TRP A 592 5.89 -37.06 14.51
CA TRP A 592 6.14 -36.65 15.88
C TRP A 592 6.22 -37.86 16.82
N ARG A 593 7.20 -37.85 17.75
CA ARG A 593 7.35 -38.89 18.78
C ARG A 593 7.23 -38.27 20.17
N ARG A 594 6.45 -38.94 21.04
CA ARG A 594 6.23 -38.52 22.43
C ARG A 594 7.55 -38.47 23.21
N GLY A 595 7.80 -37.36 23.92
CA GLY A 595 9.03 -37.15 24.71
C GLY A 595 10.19 -36.47 23.97
N VAL A 596 10.02 -36.10 22.70
CA VAL A 596 11.00 -35.28 21.95
C VAL A 596 10.87 -33.80 22.33
N ARG A 597 11.97 -33.06 22.20
CA ARG A 597 12.11 -31.58 22.37
C ARG A 597 11.03 -30.78 21.57
N PRO A 598 10.82 -29.48 21.88
CA PRO A 598 9.66 -28.71 21.45
C PRO A 598 9.47 -28.61 19.93
N VAL A 599 8.23 -28.81 19.46
CA VAL A 599 7.79 -28.55 18.08
C VAL A 599 7.67 -27.05 17.86
N ARG A 600 8.16 -26.53 16.72
CA ARG A 600 8.08 -25.10 16.38
C ARG A 600 7.32 -24.87 15.08
N ALA A 601 6.25 -24.09 15.17
CA ALA A 601 5.49 -23.60 14.02
C ALA A 601 6.00 -22.23 13.57
N LEU A 602 6.13 -22.03 12.26
CA LEU A 602 6.29 -20.72 11.66
C LEU A 602 4.90 -20.12 11.43
N VAL A 603 4.61 -19.01 12.09
CA VAL A 603 3.31 -18.34 12.02
C VAL A 603 3.47 -16.97 11.39
N PRO A 604 2.85 -16.67 10.23
CA PRO A 604 2.88 -15.33 9.68
C PRO A 604 2.18 -14.36 10.66
N SER A 605 2.88 -13.30 11.07
CA SER A 605 2.25 -12.19 11.78
C SER A 605 2.04 -11.05 10.78
N PRO A 606 0.81 -10.56 10.59
CA PRO A 606 0.57 -9.40 9.75
C PRO A 606 1.24 -8.18 10.40
N SER A 607 2.18 -7.54 9.69
CA SER A 607 2.80 -6.28 10.13
C SER A 607 2.40 -5.09 9.27
N GLY A 608 1.71 -5.33 8.17
CA GLY A 608 1.09 -4.31 7.32
C GLY A 608 -0.33 -4.00 7.77
N ALA A 609 -0.67 -2.71 7.83
CA ALA A 609 -2.04 -2.28 7.93
C ALA A 609 -2.77 -2.69 6.64
N MET A 610 -3.85 -3.46 6.78
CA MET A 610 -4.86 -3.54 5.73
C MET A 610 -5.31 -2.14 5.30
N GLY A 611 -5.59 -1.98 4.00
CA GLY A 611 -5.86 -0.66 3.42
C GLY A 611 -4.59 0.06 2.93
N ALA A 612 -3.45 -0.64 2.86
CA ALA A 612 -2.32 -0.17 2.07
C ALA A 612 -2.76 0.13 0.63
N PRO A 613 -2.29 1.23 0.01
CA PRO A 613 -2.70 1.61 -1.35
C PRO A 613 -2.47 0.48 -2.38
N GLU A 614 -1.44 -0.35 -2.16
CA GLU A 614 -1.06 -1.47 -3.03
C GLU A 614 -0.85 -2.78 -2.24
N PRO A 615 -1.33 -3.94 -2.75
CA PRO A 615 -1.03 -5.25 -2.18
C PRO A 615 0.46 -5.59 -2.31
N GLY A 616 1.03 -6.32 -1.34
CA GLY A 616 2.41 -6.77 -1.36
C GLY A 616 2.83 -7.51 -0.08
N ASN A 617 4.02 -8.13 -0.06
CA ASN A 617 4.47 -8.87 1.11
C ASN A 617 4.95 -7.94 2.26
N SER A 618 4.20 -7.95 3.37
CA SER A 618 4.52 -7.27 4.63
C SER A 618 4.61 -8.21 5.83
N ALA A 619 4.51 -9.53 5.62
CA ALA A 619 4.42 -10.51 6.70
C ALA A 619 5.74 -10.61 7.50
N ARG A 620 5.65 -10.57 8.82
CA ARG A 620 6.76 -10.82 9.74
C ARG A 620 6.47 -12.14 10.46
N PRO A 621 7.07 -13.28 10.09
CA PRO A 621 6.73 -14.50 10.78
C PRO A 621 7.26 -14.50 12.22
N ALA A 622 6.47 -15.07 13.11
CA ALA A 622 6.85 -15.46 14.45
C ALA A 622 7.13 -16.97 14.49
N ARG A 623 7.89 -17.40 15.50
CA ARG A 623 8.07 -18.83 15.78
C ARG A 623 7.38 -19.16 17.08
N VAL A 624 6.35 -19.99 17.01
CA VAL A 624 5.58 -20.39 18.19
C VAL A 624 5.93 -21.83 18.55
N ARG A 625 6.13 -22.08 19.84
CA ARG A 625 6.28 -23.44 20.35
C ARG A 625 4.91 -24.09 20.44
N LEU A 626 4.79 -25.30 19.90
CA LEU A 626 3.61 -26.14 20.08
C LEU A 626 3.87 -27.16 21.21
N PRO A 627 3.09 -27.14 22.31
CA PRO A 627 3.27 -28.08 23.42
C PRO A 627 2.59 -29.43 23.14
N CYS A 628 3.04 -30.14 22.10
CA CYS A 628 2.49 -31.45 21.69
C CYS A 628 2.67 -32.56 22.74
N ASP A 629 3.63 -32.40 23.65
CA ASP A 629 3.86 -33.29 24.79
C ASP A 629 2.76 -33.17 25.87
N GLN A 630 2.05 -32.04 25.91
CA GLN A 630 0.96 -31.79 26.84
C GLN A 630 -0.33 -32.50 26.41
N ALA A 631 -0.80 -33.43 27.26
CA ALA A 631 -2.01 -34.21 27.02
C ALA A 631 -3.28 -33.44 27.42
N ASP A 632 -3.20 -32.60 28.47
CA ASP A 632 -4.32 -31.81 28.94
C ASP A 632 -4.60 -30.65 27.96
N PRO A 633 -5.79 -30.60 27.34
CA PRO A 633 -6.14 -29.59 26.33
C PRO A 633 -6.13 -28.17 26.90
N ILE A 634 -6.60 -27.96 28.14
CA ILE A 634 -6.65 -26.64 28.76
C ILE A 634 -5.25 -26.17 29.13
N ARG A 635 -4.41 -27.07 29.67
CA ARG A 635 -3.01 -26.74 29.96
C ARG A 635 -2.22 -26.46 28.68
N ARG A 636 -2.50 -27.18 27.59
CA ARG A 636 -1.91 -26.94 26.26
C ARG A 636 -2.26 -25.54 25.74
N LEU A 637 -3.51 -25.12 25.88
CA LEU A 637 -3.98 -23.78 25.51
C LEU A 637 -3.28 -22.66 26.28
N HIS A 638 -3.18 -22.78 27.61
CA HIS A 638 -2.48 -21.78 28.42
C HIS A 638 -0.98 -21.69 28.06
N LEU A 639 -0.31 -22.83 27.83
CA LEU A 639 1.09 -22.84 27.43
C LEU A 639 1.33 -22.12 26.08
N VAL A 640 0.39 -22.24 25.13
CA VAL A 640 0.44 -21.51 23.86
C VAL A 640 0.22 -20.01 24.10
N ALA A 641 -0.81 -19.64 24.87
CA ALA A 641 -1.14 -18.25 25.15
C ALA A 641 -0.06 -17.52 25.97
N GLU A 642 0.73 -18.24 26.77
CA GLU A 642 1.87 -17.71 27.52
C GLU A 642 3.14 -17.58 26.66
N ASP A 643 3.35 -18.45 25.67
CA ASP A 643 4.55 -18.48 24.81
C ASP A 643 4.41 -17.56 23.58
N LYS A 644 4.19 -16.27 23.84
CA LYS A 644 4.09 -15.20 22.83
C LYS A 644 5.48 -14.75 22.39
N ALA A 645 6.12 -15.52 21.51
CA ALA A 645 7.39 -15.13 20.92
C ALA A 645 7.22 -13.87 20.04
N PRO A 646 8.10 -12.86 20.16
CA PRO A 646 8.03 -11.68 19.30
C PRO A 646 8.27 -12.07 17.83
N PRO A 647 7.72 -11.30 16.87
CA PRO A 647 8.04 -11.48 15.46
C PRO A 647 9.56 -11.46 15.24
N VAL A 648 10.03 -12.33 14.36
CA VAL A 648 11.47 -12.45 14.12
C VAL A 648 11.97 -11.18 13.42
N ASP A 649 13.05 -10.59 13.95
CA ASP A 649 13.66 -9.40 13.36
C ASP A 649 14.26 -9.66 11.97
N ARG A 650 14.63 -8.58 11.27
CA ARG A 650 15.12 -8.62 9.88
C ARG A 650 16.39 -9.48 9.69
N TRP A 651 17.19 -9.69 10.74
CA TRP A 651 18.41 -10.52 10.70
C TRP A 651 18.15 -11.97 11.11
N GLY A 652 17.17 -12.20 11.98
CA GLY A 652 16.74 -13.52 12.43
C GLY A 652 15.89 -14.27 11.41
N PHE A 653 15.30 -13.61 10.41
CA PHE A 653 14.41 -14.24 9.43
C PHE A 653 15.06 -15.41 8.68
N ARG A 654 16.31 -15.26 8.22
CA ARG A 654 17.04 -16.36 7.54
C ARG A 654 17.23 -17.57 8.45
N THR A 655 17.47 -17.29 9.74
CA THR A 655 17.61 -18.29 10.78
C THR A 655 16.26 -18.94 11.09
N ALA A 656 15.18 -18.17 11.14
CA ALA A 656 13.82 -18.67 11.36
C ALA A 656 13.28 -19.50 10.19
N MET A 657 13.61 -19.18 8.94
CA MET A 657 13.26 -19.99 7.77
C MET A 657 14.18 -21.20 7.57
N SER A 658 15.17 -21.38 8.45
CA SER A 658 16.10 -22.50 8.37
C SER A 658 15.35 -23.82 8.60
N PRO A 659 15.62 -24.85 7.78
CA PRO A 659 15.14 -26.23 8.00
C PRO A 659 15.51 -26.80 9.38
N TRP A 660 16.44 -26.16 10.08
CA TRP A 660 16.94 -26.57 11.39
C TRP A 660 16.22 -25.87 12.56
N GLN A 661 15.25 -25.01 12.28
CA GLN A 661 14.62 -24.15 13.29
C GLN A 661 13.10 -24.11 13.26
N VAL A 662 12.47 -24.68 12.22
CA VAL A 662 11.01 -24.77 12.06
C VAL A 662 10.65 -26.18 11.62
N ASP A 663 9.57 -26.69 12.19
CA ASP A 663 9.06 -28.04 11.92
C ASP A 663 7.89 -28.05 10.94
N LEU A 664 7.02 -27.03 11.02
CA LEU A 664 5.83 -26.87 10.20
C LEU A 664 5.46 -25.40 10.02
N ALA A 665 4.65 -25.09 9.01
CA ALA A 665 4.01 -23.78 8.86
C ALA A 665 2.59 -23.83 9.41
N ALA A 666 2.15 -22.79 10.10
CA ALA A 666 0.76 -22.70 10.53
C ALA A 666 0.29 -21.26 10.63
N GLY A 667 -0.97 -20.96 10.37
CA GLY A 667 -1.45 -19.59 10.57
C GLY A 667 -2.88 -19.34 10.10
N PHE A 668 -3.36 -18.16 10.45
CA PHE A 668 -4.63 -17.64 9.99
C PHE A 668 -4.45 -16.95 8.65
N VAL A 669 -5.28 -17.32 7.70
CA VAL A 669 -5.47 -16.67 6.42
C VAL A 669 -6.80 -15.89 6.52
N HIS A 670 -6.74 -14.62 6.14
CA HIS A 670 -7.73 -13.59 6.49
C HIS A 670 -9.19 -13.92 6.10
N ASP A 671 -10.14 -13.22 6.75
CA ASP A 671 -11.58 -13.33 6.49
C ASP A 671 -11.97 -12.72 5.13
N TRP A 672 -12.72 -13.47 4.33
CA TRP A 672 -13.12 -13.07 2.98
C TRP A 672 -14.57 -12.51 2.96
N PRO A 673 -14.78 -11.24 2.58
CA PRO A 673 -16.11 -10.62 2.64
C PRO A 673 -17.07 -11.09 1.53
N ARG A 674 -18.18 -11.72 1.92
CA ARG A 674 -19.21 -12.34 1.05
C ARG A 674 -19.63 -11.52 -0.18
N HIS A 675 -20.00 -10.24 0.01
CA HIS A 675 -20.64 -9.43 -1.04
C HIS A 675 -19.65 -8.78 -2.02
N SER A 676 -18.36 -9.06 -1.87
CA SER A 676 -17.32 -8.38 -2.64
C SER A 676 -16.97 -9.07 -3.95
N TYR A 677 -17.43 -10.30 -4.24
CA TYR A 677 -16.87 -11.12 -5.32
C TYR A 677 -17.93 -11.72 -6.26
N ALA A 678 -17.85 -11.37 -7.54
CA ALA A 678 -18.58 -12.08 -8.60
C ALA A 678 -17.86 -11.93 -9.95
N PHE A 679 -17.96 -12.96 -10.77
CA PHE A 679 -17.45 -12.95 -12.13
C PHE A 679 -18.61 -13.01 -13.11
N ARG A 680 -18.87 -11.92 -13.84
CA ARG A 680 -19.95 -11.84 -14.85
C ARG A 680 -21.32 -12.36 -14.33
N GLY A 681 -21.65 -12.06 -13.08
CA GLY A 681 -22.90 -12.50 -12.45
C GLY A 681 -22.83 -13.88 -11.78
N SER A 682 -21.75 -14.65 -11.93
CA SER A 682 -21.47 -15.83 -11.12
C SER A 682 -20.90 -15.41 -9.76
N PRO A 683 -21.64 -15.59 -8.64
CA PRO A 683 -21.15 -15.22 -7.32
C PRO A 683 -20.07 -16.21 -6.86
N VAL A 684 -19.04 -15.71 -6.16
CA VAL A 684 -18.18 -16.57 -5.34
C VAL A 684 -18.99 -17.00 -4.13
N PHE A 685 -19.02 -18.29 -3.85
CA PHE A 685 -19.74 -18.83 -2.69
C PHE A 685 -18.79 -19.46 -1.66
N ASP A 686 -17.52 -19.63 -2.00
CA ASP A 686 -16.51 -20.24 -1.14
C ASP A 686 -15.09 -19.79 -1.55
N ALA A 687 -14.18 -19.63 -0.59
CA ALA A 687 -12.77 -19.28 -0.80
C ALA A 687 -11.86 -20.02 0.17
N ILE A 688 -11.12 -21.01 -0.36
CA ILE A 688 -10.29 -21.90 0.44
C ILE A 688 -8.83 -21.40 0.41
N PRO A 689 -8.18 -21.16 1.56
CA PRO A 689 -6.84 -20.58 1.60
C PRO A 689 -5.75 -21.57 1.17
N LEU A 690 -4.74 -21.08 0.44
CA LEU A 690 -3.50 -21.80 0.16
C LEU A 690 -2.34 -21.10 0.88
N GLY A 691 -2.01 -21.56 2.09
CA GLY A 691 -0.97 -20.92 2.89
C GLY A 691 0.46 -21.22 2.42
N GLY A 692 1.37 -20.28 2.66
CA GLY A 692 2.78 -20.39 2.26
C GLY A 692 3.58 -21.39 3.09
N VAL A 693 3.88 -22.57 2.55
CA VAL A 693 4.67 -23.61 3.23
C VAL A 693 6.12 -23.64 2.71
N PRO A 694 7.14 -23.46 3.57
CA PRO A 694 8.54 -23.66 3.17
C PRO A 694 8.77 -25.09 2.70
N ARG A 695 9.57 -25.28 1.64
CA ARG A 695 9.88 -26.61 1.08
C ARG A 695 10.40 -27.61 2.12
N SER A 696 11.14 -27.12 3.11
CA SER A 696 11.71 -27.93 4.19
C SER A 696 10.71 -28.38 5.25
N ALA A 697 9.54 -27.74 5.33
CA ALA A 697 8.47 -28.09 6.25
C ALA A 697 7.53 -29.09 5.56
N PRO A 698 7.40 -30.34 6.05
CA PRO A 698 6.57 -31.34 5.39
C PRO A 698 5.07 -31.15 5.65
N ILE A 699 4.68 -30.27 6.59
CA ILE A 699 3.30 -30.01 6.98
C ILE A 699 3.08 -28.50 7.04
N GLY A 700 1.95 -28.05 6.51
CA GLY A 700 1.38 -26.73 6.68
C GLY A 700 -0.08 -26.83 7.11
N VAL A 701 -0.53 -26.07 8.10
CA VAL A 701 -1.94 -26.06 8.52
C VAL A 701 -2.45 -24.63 8.63
N PHE A 702 -3.53 -24.30 7.93
CA PHE A 702 -4.03 -22.93 7.84
C PHE A 702 -5.52 -22.86 8.11
N LEU A 703 -5.96 -21.76 8.71
CA LEU A 703 -7.36 -21.49 8.96
C LEU A 703 -7.79 -20.26 8.18
N GLY A 704 -8.89 -20.31 7.45
CA GLY A 704 -9.48 -19.12 6.84
C GLY A 704 -11.00 -19.14 6.91
N SER A 705 -11.64 -18.01 6.66
CA SER A 705 -13.10 -17.94 6.64
C SER A 705 -13.61 -17.23 5.39
N PHE A 706 -14.72 -17.73 4.86
CA PHE A 706 -15.49 -17.11 3.80
C PHE A 706 -16.97 -17.20 4.18
N ASP A 707 -17.66 -16.05 4.22
CA ASP A 707 -19.11 -16.01 4.39
C ASP A 707 -19.66 -16.82 5.57
N GLY A 708 -19.03 -16.67 6.75
CA GLY A 708 -19.46 -17.39 7.95
C GLY A 708 -19.18 -18.90 7.92
N THR A 709 -18.45 -19.40 6.93
CA THR A 709 -17.86 -20.74 6.93
C THR A 709 -16.37 -20.63 7.20
N MET A 710 -15.84 -21.49 8.07
CA MET A 710 -14.42 -21.58 8.39
C MET A 710 -13.82 -22.83 7.74
N HIS A 711 -12.66 -22.70 7.11
CA HIS A 711 -11.94 -23.80 6.48
C HIS A 711 -10.64 -24.06 7.23
N ILE A 712 -10.49 -25.26 7.79
CA ILE A 712 -9.19 -25.77 8.23
C ILE A 712 -8.56 -26.52 7.06
N THR A 713 -7.37 -26.07 6.63
CA THR A 713 -6.65 -26.60 5.47
C THR A 713 -5.34 -27.22 5.91
N ALA A 714 -5.05 -28.44 5.45
CA ALA A 714 -3.77 -29.11 5.65
C ALA A 714 -3.05 -29.31 4.31
N LEU A 715 -1.81 -28.84 4.21
CA LEU A 715 -0.89 -29.10 3.11
C LEU A 715 0.21 -30.06 3.57
N VAL A 716 0.25 -31.25 3.00
CA VAL A 716 1.15 -32.34 3.43
C VAL A 716 2.07 -32.76 2.29
N ASP A 717 3.37 -32.90 2.58
CA ASP A 717 4.35 -33.38 1.60
C ASP A 717 3.99 -34.78 1.11
N THR A 718 4.10 -35.00 -0.19
CA THR A 718 3.88 -36.32 -0.81
C THR A 718 4.75 -37.45 -0.24
N CYS A 719 5.85 -37.14 0.46
CA CYS A 719 6.67 -38.11 1.19
C CYS A 719 6.00 -38.67 2.46
N LEU A 720 4.92 -38.06 2.91
CA LEU A 720 4.08 -38.52 4.02
C LEU A 720 2.85 -39.31 3.49
N PRO A 721 2.16 -40.07 4.36
CA PRO A 721 1.00 -40.89 3.96
C PRO A 721 -0.08 -40.09 3.21
N ALA A 722 -0.71 -40.72 2.21
CA ALA A 722 -1.60 -40.03 1.28
C ALA A 722 -2.86 -39.42 1.92
N GLY A 723 -3.40 -40.03 2.98
CA GLY A 723 -4.58 -39.54 3.72
C GLY A 723 -4.25 -38.61 4.89
N LEU A 724 -2.95 -38.31 5.13
CA LEU A 724 -2.56 -37.56 6.32
C LEU A 724 -3.10 -36.12 6.34
N ALA A 725 -3.35 -35.51 5.18
CA ALA A 725 -3.94 -34.18 5.12
C ALA A 725 -5.38 -34.19 5.68
N ASP A 726 -6.20 -35.15 5.25
CA ASP A 726 -7.56 -35.34 5.75
C ASP A 726 -7.56 -35.69 7.24
N ASP A 727 -6.69 -36.62 7.64
CA ASP A 727 -6.56 -37.06 9.03
C ASP A 727 -6.15 -35.89 9.96
N LEU A 728 -5.30 -34.97 9.49
CA LEU A 728 -4.91 -33.78 10.24
C LEU A 728 -6.06 -32.78 10.39
N CYS A 729 -6.85 -32.54 9.35
CA CYS A 729 -8.03 -31.69 9.44
C CYS A 729 -9.07 -32.27 10.42
N ALA A 730 -9.33 -33.58 10.34
CA ALA A 730 -10.21 -34.28 11.26
C ALA A 730 -9.70 -34.22 12.70
N ALA A 731 -8.43 -34.58 12.93
CA ALA A 731 -7.81 -34.55 14.25
C ALA A 731 -7.75 -33.13 14.85
N TRP A 732 -7.60 -32.09 14.01
CA TRP A 732 -7.69 -30.70 14.46
C TRP A 732 -9.11 -30.34 14.91
N SER A 733 -10.14 -30.73 14.17
CA SER A 733 -11.55 -30.54 14.56
C SER A 733 -11.88 -31.26 15.88
N ASP A 734 -11.40 -32.49 16.05
CA ASP A 734 -11.59 -33.25 17.28
C ASP A 734 -10.86 -32.58 18.45
N SER A 735 -9.61 -32.15 18.23
CA SER A 735 -8.85 -31.44 19.26
C SER A 735 -9.44 -30.07 19.61
N LEU A 736 -10.14 -29.40 18.68
CA LEU A 736 -10.89 -28.19 18.98
C LEU A 736 -12.08 -28.49 19.90
N ALA A 737 -12.77 -29.62 19.70
CA ALA A 737 -13.87 -30.03 20.55
C ALA A 737 -13.43 -30.25 22.01
N GLU A 738 -12.21 -30.75 22.25
CA GLU A 738 -11.62 -30.87 23.60
C GLU A 738 -11.39 -29.52 24.31
N LEU A 739 -11.28 -28.43 23.55
CA LEU A 739 -11.03 -27.08 24.08
C LEU A 739 -12.32 -26.30 24.34
N SER A 740 -13.42 -26.72 23.73
CA SER A 740 -14.75 -26.19 24.00
C SER A 740 -15.21 -26.60 25.40
N PRO A 741 -15.90 -25.71 26.13
CA PRO A 741 -16.40 -25.98 27.48
C PRO A 741 -17.44 -27.10 27.55
#